data_AF-A0A3A4U300-F1
#
_entry.id   AF-A0A3A4U300-F1
#
_cell.length_a   1.000
_cell.length_b   1.000
_cell.length_c   1.000
_cell.angle_alpha   90.00
_cell.angle_beta   90.00
_cell.angle_gamma   90.00
#
_symmetry.space_group_name_H-M   'P 1'
#
loop_
_entity.id
_entity.type
_entity.pdbx_description
1 polymer ?
#
loop_
_entity_poly.entity_id
_entity_poly.type
_entity_poly.pdbx_seq_one_letter_code
_entity_poly.pdbx_strand_id
1 'polypeptide(L)'
;MSNLLAAVVQLTPVSDPREAVLQAARAGATLVVLPGRALDETSPGPPRQGGKGPEEERVLERARLLAREAGCYIVPGSAVVSGPEGPCRVSWLLRPDGEVAGRQVQTHVAPNDQDAGLTTGSTLSPFPVDSLGLKVGLVVGSDAWVPEVSRILALQGADVLISPVAMPGPYSEPRQLAGLWQQVQQNQTMGLEACLVGEGGGHSWAGRSAIIGPCEMTADESGFVVRAATAVGGMTLIGPLDLEARRRVITSYDIFGELNVELYRKAFPGIYSARAGDGEPKGGASEIGVPGLGAEPPGVGVARLEGLGLKERAFRAYLTLSSGPSTVRRAVASLGIEEARARAGARSPAGRGVRSGREGTGPSGDRPPVRVAAVQLEAFYARSVREYVEKIGERFREALEAGADIVAFPEMVTFPLIGLLPGVGDGLGRSSGSPAGVPALADIVRYVEPVIRSVYFTMFSGLARAGRVHVLAGSTPMPAADGKVYNLACLFGPDGALVGSQKKVHLFPREREEGLSPGRGLGVFDTPAGRLALPVCMDATYFETYRMAALMGAEIVAAPVSNVEPFSPWKMLRGAWPRVQESPVYAVQSTLVGDFLGEQATGKASIFAPIELTPTGDGVLAECPDPVGPGLAVADLDLDALARYRVERSWLYRVNPDIVRAYLPGVYEAGAGRA
;
A
#
# COMPACT_ATOMS: atom_id res chain seq x y z
N MET A 1 21.04 25.44 13.56
CA MET A 1 21.04 25.56 12.08
C MET A 1 19.92 26.54 11.73
N SER A 2 20.15 27.46 10.80
CA SER A 2 19.09 28.37 10.32
C SER A 2 17.89 27.57 9.81
N ASN A 3 16.67 27.96 10.18
CA ASN A 3 15.45 27.31 9.68
C ASN A 3 15.42 27.40 8.16
N LEU A 4 15.55 26.25 7.49
CA LEU A 4 15.48 26.15 6.05
C LEU A 4 14.03 26.40 5.62
N LEU A 5 13.78 27.52 4.93
CA LEU A 5 12.46 27.85 4.38
C LEU A 5 12.42 27.54 2.89
N ALA A 6 11.35 26.87 2.46
CA ALA A 6 11.01 26.68 1.07
C ALA A 6 9.69 27.36 0.73
N ALA A 7 9.52 27.71 -0.54
CA ALA A 7 8.27 28.22 -1.07
C ALA A 7 7.76 27.34 -2.22
N VAL A 8 6.47 27.06 -2.21
CA VAL A 8 5.74 26.48 -3.33
C VAL A 8 4.75 27.50 -3.85
N VAL A 9 4.81 27.77 -5.14
CA VAL A 9 3.98 28.81 -5.76
C VAL A 9 2.83 28.15 -6.50
N GLN A 10 1.62 28.55 -6.15
CA GLN A 10 0.41 28.31 -6.92
C GLN A 10 0.25 29.47 -7.90
N LEU A 11 0.32 29.21 -9.20
CA LEU A 11 0.21 30.26 -10.21
C LEU A 11 -1.02 30.08 -11.09
N THR A 12 -1.56 31.21 -11.55
CA THR A 12 -2.49 31.20 -12.68
C THR A 12 -1.76 31.40 -13.99
N PRO A 13 -2.30 30.97 -15.14
CA PRO A 13 -1.68 31.16 -16.45
C PRO A 13 -1.37 32.62 -16.82
N VAL A 14 -2.01 33.60 -16.16
CA VAL A 14 -1.83 35.04 -16.40
C VAL A 14 -0.99 35.74 -15.32
N SER A 15 -0.58 35.02 -14.28
CA SER A 15 0.23 35.57 -13.19
C SER A 15 1.68 35.76 -13.63
N ASP A 16 2.33 36.84 -13.17
CA ASP A 16 3.78 37.01 -13.34
C ASP A 16 4.54 36.10 -12.34
N PRO A 17 5.25 35.05 -12.80
CA PRO A 17 6.02 34.18 -11.92
C PRO A 17 7.14 34.92 -11.18
N ARG A 18 7.68 36.01 -11.76
CA ARG A 18 8.77 36.77 -11.16
C ARG A 18 8.37 37.41 -9.84
N GLU A 19 7.20 38.04 -9.79
CA GLU A 19 6.71 38.70 -8.58
C GLU A 19 6.59 37.71 -7.42
N ALA A 20 6.03 36.52 -7.69
CA ALA A 20 5.87 35.47 -6.69
C ALA A 20 7.21 34.94 -6.16
N VAL A 21 8.20 34.73 -7.04
CA VAL A 21 9.56 34.32 -6.63
C VAL A 21 10.21 35.39 -5.75
N LEU A 22 10.15 36.66 -6.14
CA LEU A 22 10.73 37.76 -5.36
C LEU A 22 10.00 37.98 -4.04
N GLN A 23 8.69 37.74 -3.99
CA GLN A 23 7.93 37.72 -2.74
C GLN A 23 8.42 36.61 -1.81
N ALA A 24 8.60 35.39 -2.34
CA ALA A 24 9.11 34.26 -1.57
C ALA A 24 10.53 34.52 -1.03
N ALA A 25 11.42 35.04 -1.87
CA ALA A 25 12.79 35.38 -1.49
C ALA A 25 12.84 36.48 -0.40
N ARG A 26 12.03 37.54 -0.53
CA ARG A 26 11.91 38.60 0.49
C ARG A 26 11.40 38.08 1.84
N ALA A 27 10.59 37.03 1.81
CA ALA A 27 10.11 36.33 3.00
C ALA A 27 11.09 35.26 3.53
N GLY A 28 12.29 35.16 2.96
CA GLY A 28 13.38 34.31 3.45
C GLY A 28 13.41 32.90 2.88
N ALA A 29 12.63 32.60 1.83
CA ALA A 29 12.69 31.30 1.17
C ALA A 29 14.05 31.11 0.47
N THR A 30 14.70 29.99 0.76
CA THR A 30 16.01 29.60 0.19
C THR A 30 15.89 28.67 -1.02
N LEU A 31 14.71 28.08 -1.20
CA LEU A 31 14.33 27.24 -2.34
C LEU A 31 12.90 27.59 -2.75
N VAL A 32 12.68 27.94 -4.02
CA VAL A 32 11.37 28.31 -4.56
C VAL A 32 11.00 27.37 -5.71
N VAL A 33 9.78 26.82 -5.66
CA VAL A 33 9.26 25.89 -6.67
C VAL A 33 8.08 26.53 -7.38
N LEU A 34 8.20 26.62 -8.71
CA LEU A 34 7.13 27.05 -9.61
C LEU A 34 6.42 25.84 -10.23
N PRO A 35 5.15 26.00 -10.66
CA PRO A 35 4.39 24.90 -11.24
C PRO A 35 4.83 24.53 -12.65
N GLY A 36 4.30 23.41 -13.15
CA GLY A 36 4.47 23.02 -14.55
C GLY A 36 3.97 24.14 -15.48
N ARG A 37 4.70 24.39 -16.57
CA ARG A 37 4.41 25.44 -17.58
C ARG A 37 4.52 26.89 -17.08
N ALA A 38 5.05 27.14 -15.89
CA ALA A 38 5.12 28.49 -15.31
C ALA A 38 5.90 29.50 -16.17
N LEU A 39 6.91 29.05 -16.93
CA LEU A 39 7.73 29.89 -17.82
C LEU A 39 7.49 29.60 -19.31
N ASP A 40 6.49 28.78 -19.65
CA ASP A 40 6.16 28.46 -21.05
C ASP A 40 5.39 29.63 -21.70
N GLU A 41 5.89 30.17 -22.82
CA GLU A 41 5.22 31.26 -23.55
C GLU A 41 4.17 30.79 -24.57
N THR A 42 4.16 29.50 -24.93
CA THR A 42 3.37 29.02 -26.06
C THR A 42 1.97 28.58 -25.66
N SER A 43 0.97 29.11 -26.37
CA SER A 43 -0.34 28.47 -26.54
C SER A 43 -0.18 26.97 -26.84
N PRO A 44 -1.16 26.11 -26.46
CA PRO A 44 -1.07 24.65 -26.52
C PRO A 44 -1.17 24.12 -27.97
N GLY A 45 -0.17 24.42 -28.79
CA GLY A 45 0.08 23.77 -30.06
C GLY A 45 1.13 22.65 -29.90
N PRO A 46 1.10 21.62 -30.77
CA PRO A 46 2.06 20.52 -30.70
C PRO A 46 3.50 21.02 -30.99
N PRO A 47 4.52 20.44 -30.32
CA PRO A 47 5.92 20.83 -30.51
C PRO A 47 6.41 20.51 -31.93
N ARG A 48 7.28 21.37 -32.48
CA ARG A 48 7.95 21.14 -33.78
C ARG A 48 9.21 20.28 -33.56
N GLN A 49 9.47 19.31 -34.43
CA GLN A 49 10.64 18.42 -34.33
C GLN A 49 11.96 19.09 -34.73
N GLY A 50 13.03 18.86 -33.95
CA GLY A 50 14.43 18.99 -34.38
C GLY A 50 15.35 19.87 -33.51
N GLY A 51 16.30 19.26 -32.80
CA GLY A 51 17.49 19.91 -32.21
C GLY A 51 17.35 20.34 -30.73
N LYS A 52 18.48 20.69 -30.07
CA LYS A 52 18.46 21.45 -28.80
C LYS A 52 17.70 22.75 -29.07
N GLY A 53 16.40 22.77 -28.82
CA GLY A 53 15.54 23.81 -29.35
C GLY A 53 15.86 25.18 -28.73
N PRO A 54 15.65 26.30 -29.46
CA PRO A 54 15.67 27.65 -28.89
C PRO A 54 14.76 27.82 -27.66
N GLU A 55 13.81 26.91 -27.46
CA GLU A 55 12.80 26.93 -26.39
C GLU A 55 13.39 26.53 -25.01
N GLU A 56 14.29 25.53 -24.92
CA GLU A 56 14.89 25.16 -23.62
C GLU A 56 15.79 26.29 -23.09
N GLU A 57 16.64 26.84 -23.95
CA GLU A 57 17.56 27.91 -23.56
C GLU A 57 16.80 29.19 -23.19
N ARG A 58 15.67 29.48 -23.85
CA ARG A 58 14.79 30.61 -23.47
C ARG A 58 14.19 30.45 -22.07
N VAL A 59 13.69 29.25 -21.74
CA VAL A 59 13.17 28.96 -20.40
C VAL A 59 14.30 29.08 -19.37
N LEU A 60 15.48 28.52 -19.68
CA LEU A 60 16.65 28.61 -18.81
C LEU A 60 17.11 30.05 -18.62
N GLU A 61 17.27 30.87 -19.66
CA GLU A 61 17.70 32.28 -19.54
C GLU A 61 16.85 33.05 -18.53
N ARG A 62 15.52 32.89 -18.59
CA ARG A 62 14.59 33.48 -17.62
C ARG A 62 14.80 32.92 -16.22
N ALA A 63 14.89 31.60 -16.10
CA ALA A 63 15.13 30.96 -14.82
C ALA A 63 16.47 31.42 -14.20
N ARG A 64 17.53 31.57 -14.99
CA ARG A 64 18.85 32.04 -14.53
C ARG A 64 18.79 33.48 -14.04
N LEU A 65 18.07 34.35 -14.75
CA LEU A 65 17.83 35.74 -14.31
C LEU A 65 17.04 35.76 -13.00
N LEU A 66 15.96 34.99 -12.90
CA LEU A 66 15.16 34.88 -11.69
C LEU A 66 15.98 34.37 -10.50
N ALA A 67 16.80 33.35 -10.69
CA ALA A 67 17.61 32.78 -9.61
C ALA A 67 18.66 33.77 -9.10
N ARG A 68 19.33 34.48 -10.02
CA ARG A 68 20.29 35.55 -9.69
C ARG A 68 19.64 36.72 -8.97
N GLU A 69 18.46 37.13 -9.41
CA GLU A 69 17.75 38.26 -8.83
C GLU A 69 17.21 37.90 -7.43
N ALA A 70 16.63 36.71 -7.28
CA ALA A 70 16.07 36.24 -6.03
C ALA A 70 17.14 35.82 -5.00
N GLY A 71 18.33 35.44 -5.46
CA GLY A 71 19.42 34.97 -4.60
C GLY A 71 19.12 33.65 -3.90
N CYS A 72 18.24 32.81 -4.47
CA CYS A 72 17.81 31.54 -3.90
C CYS A 72 17.83 30.42 -4.95
N TYR A 73 17.71 29.16 -4.50
CA TYR A 73 17.53 28.05 -5.43
C TYR A 73 16.14 28.11 -6.05
N ILE A 74 16.04 27.81 -7.35
CA ILE A 74 14.76 27.83 -8.07
C ILE A 74 14.56 26.53 -8.83
N VAL A 75 13.38 25.93 -8.67
CA VAL A 75 12.82 24.98 -9.62
C VAL A 75 11.79 25.75 -10.46
N PRO A 76 12.11 26.09 -11.73
CA PRO A 76 11.32 27.05 -12.51
C PRO A 76 10.04 26.46 -13.10
N GLY A 77 9.69 25.24 -12.72
CA GLY A 77 8.61 24.48 -13.32
C GLY A 77 9.11 23.33 -14.18
N SER A 78 8.23 22.84 -15.04
CA SER A 78 8.57 21.90 -16.12
C SER A 78 8.09 22.44 -17.45
N ALA A 79 8.86 22.22 -18.51
CA ALA A 79 8.51 22.60 -19.89
C ALA A 79 8.64 21.40 -20.82
N VAL A 80 7.96 21.45 -21.97
CA VAL A 80 8.22 20.54 -23.08
C VAL A 80 9.27 21.18 -23.97
N VAL A 81 10.39 20.49 -24.19
CA VAL A 81 11.52 20.98 -24.98
C VAL A 81 11.88 19.98 -26.07
N SER A 82 12.56 20.45 -27.10
CA SER A 82 13.09 19.56 -28.13
C SER A 82 14.29 18.77 -27.59
N GLY A 83 14.15 17.44 -27.53
CA GLY A 83 15.18 16.50 -27.15
C GLY A 83 15.81 15.79 -28.36
N PRO A 84 16.89 15.00 -28.13
CA PRO A 84 17.61 14.30 -29.19
C PRO A 84 16.76 13.22 -29.89
N GLU A 85 15.86 12.56 -29.16
CA GLU A 85 14.99 11.49 -29.68
C GLU A 85 13.58 12.00 -30.05
N GLY A 86 13.28 13.26 -29.74
CA GLY A 86 11.95 13.86 -29.87
C GLY A 86 11.68 14.87 -28.75
N PRO A 87 10.50 15.52 -28.75
CA PRO A 87 10.14 16.40 -27.66
C PRO A 87 10.09 15.63 -26.34
N CYS A 88 10.53 16.23 -25.25
CA CYS A 88 10.48 15.63 -23.91
C CYS A 88 10.12 16.66 -22.86
N ARG A 89 9.52 16.22 -21.76
CA ARG A 89 9.23 17.09 -20.62
C ARG A 89 10.42 17.11 -19.67
N VAL A 90 10.84 18.30 -19.27
CA VAL A 90 12.04 18.50 -18.45
C VAL A 90 11.74 19.47 -17.31
N SER A 91 12.37 19.25 -16.17
CA SER A 91 12.47 20.22 -15.08
C SER A 91 13.92 20.40 -14.66
N TRP A 92 14.20 21.52 -13.99
CA TRP A 92 15.56 21.94 -13.64
C TRP A 92 15.62 22.37 -12.17
N LEU A 93 16.84 22.35 -11.63
CA LEU A 93 17.19 22.99 -10.37
C LEU A 93 18.29 24.02 -10.66
N LEU A 94 18.01 25.28 -10.37
CA LEU A 94 18.95 26.39 -10.53
C LEU A 94 19.49 26.85 -9.19
N ARG A 95 20.77 27.20 -9.19
CA ARG A 95 21.50 27.79 -8.06
C ARG A 95 21.25 29.29 -7.97
N PRO A 96 21.50 29.92 -6.79
CA PRO A 96 21.43 31.37 -6.63
C PRO A 96 22.31 32.19 -7.61
N ASP A 97 23.38 31.61 -8.14
CA ASP A 97 24.27 32.23 -9.14
C ASP A 97 23.71 32.14 -10.58
N GLY A 98 22.59 31.42 -10.76
CA GLY A 98 21.95 31.14 -12.04
C GLY A 98 22.51 29.91 -12.78
N GLU A 99 23.47 29.19 -12.21
CA GLU A 99 23.95 27.92 -12.79
C GLU A 99 22.94 26.79 -12.59
N VAL A 100 22.88 25.86 -13.55
CA VAL A 100 21.99 24.70 -13.47
C VAL A 100 22.65 23.62 -12.61
N ALA A 101 22.13 23.38 -11.41
CA ALA A 101 22.57 22.31 -10.53
C ALA A 101 21.97 20.94 -10.90
N GLY A 102 20.80 20.92 -11.54
CA GLY A 102 20.12 19.69 -11.90
C GLY A 102 19.20 19.84 -13.09
N ARG A 103 19.03 18.75 -13.83
CA ARG A 103 18.13 18.64 -14.98
C ARG A 103 17.57 17.23 -15.01
N GLN A 104 16.25 17.09 -14.95
CA GLN A 104 15.57 15.80 -14.97
C GLN A 104 14.57 15.76 -16.13
N VAL A 105 14.69 14.74 -16.96
CA VAL A 105 13.72 14.42 -18.02
C VAL A 105 12.68 13.47 -17.43
N GLN A 106 11.40 13.70 -17.71
CA GLN A 106 10.31 12.81 -17.33
C GLN A 106 10.55 11.39 -17.84
N THR A 107 10.42 10.39 -16.97
CA THR A 107 10.78 9.00 -17.28
C THR A 107 9.59 8.15 -17.69
N HIS A 108 8.38 8.51 -17.28
CA HIS A 108 7.14 7.82 -17.64
C HIS A 108 6.17 8.83 -18.22
N VAL A 109 5.61 8.52 -19.39
CA VAL A 109 4.73 9.41 -20.14
C VAL A 109 3.33 8.77 -20.23
N ALA A 110 2.29 9.54 -19.93
CA ALA A 110 0.91 9.09 -20.04
C ALA A 110 0.49 8.96 -21.53
N PRO A 111 -0.52 8.13 -21.89
CA PRO A 111 -0.89 7.83 -23.27
C PRO A 111 -1.14 9.08 -24.12
N ASN A 112 -1.87 10.06 -23.60
CA ASN A 112 -2.15 11.30 -24.34
C ASN A 112 -0.86 12.08 -24.69
N ASP A 113 0.12 12.09 -23.79
CA ASP A 113 1.41 12.74 -24.03
C ASP A 113 2.28 11.89 -24.99
N GLN A 114 2.15 10.55 -24.93
CA GLN A 114 2.82 9.64 -25.86
C GLN A 114 2.26 9.78 -27.29
N ASP A 115 0.94 9.90 -27.44
CA ASP A 115 0.25 10.18 -28.70
C ASP A 115 0.64 11.55 -29.27
N ALA A 116 0.97 12.51 -28.40
CA ALA A 116 1.55 13.80 -28.76
C ALA A 116 3.06 13.73 -29.10
N GLY A 117 3.67 12.55 -29.04
CA GLY A 117 5.05 12.28 -29.45
C GLY A 117 6.11 12.57 -28.37
N LEU A 118 5.71 12.71 -27.09
CA LEU A 118 6.68 12.92 -26.01
C LEU A 118 7.53 11.66 -25.77
N THR A 119 8.84 11.88 -25.67
CA THR A 119 9.86 10.88 -25.35
C THR A 119 10.18 10.85 -23.86
N THR A 120 10.69 9.71 -23.40
CA THR A 120 11.02 9.44 -21.99
C THR A 120 12.52 9.57 -21.73
N GLY A 121 12.89 10.06 -20.55
CA GLY A 121 14.23 9.93 -20.01
C GLY A 121 14.53 8.51 -19.52
N SER A 122 15.82 8.18 -19.41
CA SER A 122 16.32 6.86 -19.01
C SER A 122 17.11 6.87 -17.69
N THR A 123 17.18 8.02 -17.01
CA THR A 123 17.99 8.20 -15.80
C THR A 123 17.22 8.92 -14.70
N LEU A 124 17.46 8.51 -13.47
CA LEU A 124 17.02 9.15 -12.23
C LEU A 124 18.23 9.36 -11.31
N SER A 125 18.39 10.59 -10.83
CA SER A 125 19.38 10.91 -9.81
C SER A 125 18.91 12.10 -8.97
N PRO A 126 19.04 12.04 -7.64
CA PRO A 126 18.94 13.23 -6.83
C PRO A 126 20.12 14.17 -7.09
N PHE A 127 19.88 15.47 -6.92
CA PHE A 127 20.86 16.55 -7.09
C PHE A 127 21.30 17.08 -5.72
N PRO A 128 22.61 17.14 -5.42
CA PRO A 128 23.09 17.71 -4.17
C PRO A 128 22.88 19.23 -4.13
N VAL A 129 22.45 19.73 -2.98
CA VAL A 129 22.27 21.15 -2.68
C VAL A 129 23.12 21.48 -1.48
N ASP A 130 24.44 21.45 -1.67
CA ASP A 130 25.44 21.43 -0.59
C ASP A 130 25.30 22.61 0.38
N SER A 131 24.99 23.81 -0.13
CA SER A 131 24.81 24.99 0.71
C SER A 131 23.57 24.92 1.62
N LEU A 132 22.62 24.02 1.32
CA LEU A 132 21.44 23.75 2.15
C LEU A 132 21.54 22.41 2.90
N GLY A 133 22.60 21.63 2.67
CA GLY A 133 22.85 20.35 3.33
C GLY A 133 21.82 19.25 3.00
N LEU A 134 21.26 19.25 1.79
CA LEU A 134 20.21 18.31 1.37
C LEU A 134 20.39 17.82 -0.07
N LYS A 135 19.65 16.78 -0.44
CA LYS A 135 19.51 16.30 -1.82
C LYS A 135 18.08 16.42 -2.33
N VAL A 136 17.93 16.89 -3.56
CA VAL A 136 16.63 17.10 -4.24
C VAL A 136 16.42 16.05 -5.32
N GLY A 137 15.32 15.32 -5.27
CA GLY A 137 14.82 14.54 -6.41
C GLY A 137 13.73 15.32 -7.17
N LEU A 138 13.86 15.45 -8.49
CA LEU A 138 12.82 16.06 -9.32
C LEU A 138 11.87 14.98 -9.85
N VAL A 139 10.57 15.14 -9.62
CA VAL A 139 9.52 14.21 -10.02
C VAL A 139 8.63 14.91 -11.06
N VAL A 140 8.87 14.62 -12.34
CA VAL A 140 8.39 15.46 -13.46
C VAL A 140 7.15 14.86 -14.11
N GLY A 141 6.07 15.64 -14.19
CA GLY A 141 4.86 15.24 -14.91
C GLY A 141 4.22 13.98 -14.32
N SER A 142 3.96 12.97 -15.15
CA SER A 142 3.29 11.74 -14.70
C SER A 142 4.15 10.84 -13.81
N ASP A 143 5.45 11.13 -13.65
CA ASP A 143 6.33 10.42 -12.72
C ASP A 143 5.81 10.47 -11.26
N ALA A 144 5.00 11.49 -10.90
CA ALA A 144 4.43 11.62 -9.56
C ALA A 144 3.50 10.46 -9.15
N TRP A 145 2.92 9.75 -10.12
CA TRP A 145 2.03 8.59 -9.90
C TRP A 145 2.74 7.25 -10.13
N VAL A 146 4.04 7.26 -10.44
CA VAL A 146 4.84 6.04 -10.66
C VAL A 146 5.74 5.80 -9.44
N PRO A 147 5.42 4.81 -8.58
CA PRO A 147 6.08 4.67 -7.29
C PRO A 147 7.56 4.31 -7.40
N GLU A 148 7.97 3.60 -8.46
CA GLU A 148 9.37 3.30 -8.72
C GLU A 148 10.24 4.57 -8.81
N VAL A 149 9.71 5.67 -9.39
CA VAL A 149 10.49 6.90 -9.59
C VAL A 149 10.90 7.51 -8.25
N SER A 150 9.92 7.76 -7.37
CA SER A 150 10.17 8.33 -6.06
C SER A 150 10.97 7.40 -5.16
N ARG A 151 10.72 6.08 -5.23
CA ARG A 151 11.49 5.07 -4.48
C ARG A 151 12.95 5.04 -4.88
N ILE A 152 13.26 5.09 -6.17
CA ILE A 152 14.64 5.13 -6.67
C ILE A 152 15.35 6.39 -6.16
N LEU A 153 14.72 7.57 -6.33
CA LEU A 153 15.29 8.84 -5.88
C LEU A 153 15.55 8.84 -4.36
N ALA A 154 14.59 8.34 -3.58
CA ALA A 154 14.70 8.29 -2.12
C ALA A 154 15.78 7.31 -1.64
N LEU A 155 15.87 6.10 -2.20
CA LEU A 155 16.95 5.15 -1.88
C LEU A 155 18.33 5.65 -2.32
N GLN A 156 18.39 6.48 -3.36
CA GLN A 156 19.61 7.21 -3.75
C GLN A 156 19.95 8.37 -2.81
N GLY A 157 19.09 8.67 -1.83
CA GLY A 157 19.30 9.61 -0.75
C GLY A 157 18.65 10.97 -0.94
N ALA A 158 17.60 11.09 -1.77
CA ALA A 158 16.82 12.33 -1.83
C ALA A 158 16.18 12.63 -0.47
N ASP A 159 16.36 13.85 0.04
CA ASP A 159 15.70 14.35 1.25
C ASP A 159 14.37 15.01 0.90
N VAL A 160 14.31 15.66 -0.26
CA VAL A 160 13.15 16.40 -0.76
C VAL A 160 12.80 15.92 -2.17
N LEU A 161 11.55 15.54 -2.38
CA LEU A 161 11.00 15.28 -3.70
C LEU A 161 10.22 16.52 -4.16
N ILE A 162 10.47 17.00 -5.39
CA ILE A 162 9.83 18.21 -5.92
C ILE A 162 9.02 17.84 -7.15
N SER A 163 7.74 18.18 -7.15
CA SER A 163 6.85 18.01 -8.30
C SER A 163 6.26 19.34 -8.76
N PRO A 164 6.73 19.85 -9.91
CA PRO A 164 6.04 20.91 -10.64
C PRO A 164 4.87 20.32 -11.42
N VAL A 165 3.65 20.76 -11.09
CA VAL A 165 2.43 20.11 -11.57
C VAL A 165 1.52 21.10 -12.29
N ALA A 166 0.89 20.63 -13.37
CA ALA A 166 -0.23 21.29 -14.04
C ALA A 166 -1.32 20.25 -14.29
N MET A 167 -2.11 19.92 -13.25
CA MET A 167 -3.17 18.92 -13.37
C MET A 167 -4.39 19.51 -14.09
N PRO A 168 -4.97 18.78 -15.06
CA PRO A 168 -6.24 19.17 -15.66
C PRO A 168 -7.36 19.24 -14.61
N GLY A 169 -8.20 20.28 -14.70
CA GLY A 169 -9.43 20.38 -13.93
C GLY A 169 -10.52 19.42 -14.43
N PRO A 170 -11.59 19.19 -13.63
CA PRO A 170 -11.86 19.77 -12.32
C PRO A 170 -10.98 19.19 -11.21
N TYR A 171 -10.87 19.90 -10.09
CA TYR A 171 -10.07 19.46 -8.95
C TYR A 171 -10.60 18.16 -8.34
N SER A 172 -9.69 17.22 -8.06
CA SER A 172 -9.94 16.03 -7.25
C SER A 172 -8.82 15.89 -6.22
N GLU A 173 -9.19 16.06 -4.95
CA GLU A 173 -8.26 15.86 -3.83
C GLU A 173 -7.73 14.42 -3.75
N PRO A 174 -8.56 13.36 -3.88
CA PRO A 174 -8.09 11.99 -3.96
C PRO A 174 -7.03 11.79 -5.07
N ARG A 175 -7.25 12.36 -6.25
CA ARG A 175 -6.29 12.24 -7.37
C ARG A 175 -4.96 12.94 -7.08
N GLN A 176 -4.99 14.08 -6.39
CA GLN A 176 -3.78 14.78 -5.96
C GLN A 176 -3.04 14.00 -4.87
N LEU A 177 -3.76 13.45 -3.88
CA LEU A 177 -3.18 12.62 -2.83
C LEU A 177 -2.49 11.37 -3.38
N ALA A 178 -3.03 10.81 -4.46
CA ALA A 178 -2.43 9.68 -5.19
C ALA A 178 -1.12 10.03 -5.93
N GLY A 179 -0.74 11.32 -5.98
CA GLY A 179 0.52 11.81 -6.54
C GLY A 179 1.60 11.98 -5.47
N LEU A 180 2.20 13.17 -5.37
CA LEU A 180 3.39 13.39 -4.52
C LEU A 180 3.14 13.10 -3.03
N TRP A 181 1.93 13.33 -2.52
CA TRP A 181 1.63 13.10 -1.09
C TRP A 181 1.89 11.66 -0.68
N GLN A 182 1.33 10.67 -1.39
CA GLN A 182 1.58 9.26 -1.06
C GLN A 182 3.05 8.87 -1.26
N GLN A 183 3.72 9.48 -2.25
CA GLN A 183 5.14 9.23 -2.52
C GLN A 183 6.00 9.70 -1.34
N VAL A 184 5.67 10.83 -0.73
CA VAL A 184 6.30 11.31 0.50
C VAL A 184 6.10 10.32 1.64
N GLN A 185 4.86 9.88 1.89
CA GLN A 185 4.56 9.00 3.02
C GLN A 185 5.33 7.67 2.93
N GLN A 186 5.34 7.05 1.75
CA GLN A 186 5.97 5.73 1.57
C GLN A 186 7.49 5.75 1.45
N ASN A 187 8.11 6.93 1.33
CA ASN A 187 9.56 7.09 1.22
C ASN A 187 10.16 7.90 2.37
N GLN A 188 9.31 8.38 3.30
CA GLN A 188 9.68 9.25 4.41
C GLN A 188 10.55 10.43 3.97
N THR A 189 10.28 11.03 2.80
CA THR A 189 10.96 12.25 2.31
C THR A 189 10.18 13.50 2.70
N MET A 190 10.73 14.70 2.48
CA MET A 190 9.90 15.90 2.32
C MET A 190 9.38 15.98 0.88
N GLY A 191 8.32 16.75 0.65
CA GLY A 191 7.72 16.99 -0.66
C GLY A 191 7.43 18.46 -0.90
N LEU A 192 7.68 18.94 -2.12
CA LEU A 192 7.28 20.27 -2.58
C LEU A 192 6.46 20.13 -3.85
N GLU A 193 5.17 20.44 -3.77
CA GLU A 193 4.24 20.40 -4.90
C GLU A 193 3.76 21.81 -5.26
N ALA A 194 4.06 22.25 -6.48
CA ALA A 194 3.62 23.55 -7.00
C ALA A 194 2.64 23.33 -8.15
N CYS A 195 1.44 23.93 -8.06
CA CYS A 195 0.32 23.70 -8.97
C CYS A 195 0.01 24.93 -9.84
N LEU A 196 -0.16 24.70 -11.15
CA LEU A 196 -0.81 25.66 -12.05
C LEU A 196 -2.33 25.54 -11.84
N VAL A 197 -3.05 26.66 -11.75
CA VAL A 197 -4.49 26.71 -11.46
C VAL A 197 -5.23 27.78 -12.25
N GLY A 198 -6.52 27.57 -12.53
CA GLY A 198 -7.35 28.49 -13.30
C GLY A 198 -7.37 28.16 -14.79
N GLU A 199 -7.81 29.12 -15.61
CA GLU A 199 -8.03 28.92 -17.04
C GLU A 199 -6.98 29.67 -17.89
N GLY A 200 -6.59 29.06 -19.01
CA GLY A 200 -5.67 29.68 -19.96
C GLY A 200 -5.43 28.80 -21.18
N GLY A 201 -5.28 29.40 -22.36
CA GLY A 201 -5.04 28.65 -23.60
C GLY A 201 -6.10 27.59 -23.92
N GLY A 202 -7.36 27.80 -23.51
CA GLY A 202 -8.45 26.83 -23.73
C GLY A 202 -8.43 25.61 -22.81
N HIS A 203 -7.57 25.60 -21.78
CA HIS A 203 -7.48 24.53 -20.79
C HIS A 203 -7.80 25.08 -19.40
N SER A 204 -8.26 24.18 -18.52
CA SER A 204 -8.50 24.46 -17.11
C SER A 204 -7.58 23.59 -16.25
N TRP A 205 -6.94 24.21 -15.27
CA TRP A 205 -6.08 23.54 -14.30
C TRP A 205 -6.59 23.77 -12.89
N ALA A 206 -6.41 22.78 -12.03
CA ALA A 206 -6.76 22.91 -10.63
C ALA A 206 -5.86 22.05 -9.75
N GLY A 207 -5.55 22.54 -8.56
CA GLY A 207 -4.64 21.88 -7.64
C GLY A 207 -4.38 22.75 -6.42
N ARG A 208 -3.91 22.14 -5.34
CA ARG A 208 -3.57 22.86 -4.10
C ARG A 208 -2.08 22.68 -3.85
N SER A 209 -1.28 23.71 -4.14
CA SER A 209 0.16 23.67 -3.88
C SER A 209 0.43 23.37 -2.40
N ALA A 210 1.48 22.62 -2.11
CA ALA A 210 1.74 22.12 -0.77
C ALA A 210 3.23 21.85 -0.47
N ILE A 211 3.60 22.09 0.78
CA ILE A 211 4.79 21.52 1.40
C ILE A 211 4.33 20.33 2.23
N ILE A 212 4.91 19.17 1.95
CA ILE A 212 4.47 17.87 2.46
C ILE A 212 5.61 17.25 3.25
N GLY A 213 5.30 16.65 4.40
CA GLY A 213 6.17 15.77 5.14
C GLY A 213 5.45 14.46 5.47
N PRO A 214 6.16 13.50 6.08
CA PRO A 214 5.52 12.37 6.74
C PRO A 214 4.41 12.82 7.68
N CYS A 215 3.31 12.06 7.75
CA CYS A 215 2.16 12.33 8.62
C CYS A 215 2.58 12.67 10.06
N GLU A 216 3.55 11.94 10.60
CA GLU A 216 4.05 12.11 11.97
C GLU A 216 4.72 13.47 12.24
N MET A 217 5.04 14.24 11.20
CA MET A 217 5.62 15.57 11.35
C MET A 217 4.59 16.66 11.64
N THR A 218 3.30 16.43 11.36
CA THR A 218 2.26 17.46 11.53
C THR A 218 1.33 17.12 12.69
N ALA A 219 0.87 18.14 13.40
CA ALA A 219 0.03 17.96 14.59
C ALA A 219 -1.35 17.36 14.27
N ASP A 220 -1.87 17.62 13.07
CA ASP A 220 -3.11 17.06 12.53
C ASP A 220 -2.90 15.73 11.79
N GLU A 221 -1.64 15.28 11.74
CA GLU A 221 -1.16 14.07 11.06
C GLU A 221 -1.44 14.01 9.56
N SER A 222 -1.85 15.12 8.94
CA SER A 222 -2.15 15.17 7.51
C SER A 222 -0.91 15.09 6.62
N GLY A 223 0.27 15.33 7.19
CA GLY A 223 1.52 15.47 6.43
C GLY A 223 1.61 16.79 5.65
N PHE A 224 0.58 17.65 5.67
CA PHE A 224 0.67 18.97 5.04
C PHE A 224 1.28 19.99 6.00
N VAL A 225 2.55 20.32 5.80
CA VAL A 225 3.23 21.38 6.56
C VAL A 225 2.60 22.74 6.22
N VAL A 226 2.36 22.98 4.93
CA VAL A 226 1.60 24.12 4.41
C VAL A 226 0.85 23.66 3.17
N ARG A 227 -0.39 24.13 2.98
CA ARG A 227 -1.20 23.81 1.79
C ARG A 227 -2.06 25.01 1.39
N ALA A 228 -2.22 25.22 0.08
CA ALA A 228 -3.12 26.23 -0.45
C ALA A 228 -4.54 26.04 0.10
N ALA A 229 -5.24 27.11 0.48
CA ALA A 229 -6.60 27.02 1.00
C ALA A 229 -7.65 26.66 -0.07
N THR A 230 -7.35 26.95 -1.34
CA THR A 230 -8.25 26.76 -2.49
C THR A 230 -7.49 26.14 -3.66
N ALA A 231 -8.21 25.38 -4.48
CA ALA A 231 -7.69 24.76 -5.69
C ALA A 231 -7.63 25.71 -6.91
N VAL A 232 -8.05 26.97 -6.72
CA VAL A 232 -8.05 28.04 -7.73
C VAL A 232 -7.46 29.32 -7.16
N GLY A 233 -6.88 30.14 -8.04
CA GLY A 233 -6.26 31.43 -7.67
C GLY A 233 -4.78 31.31 -7.26
N GLY A 234 -4.00 32.34 -7.57
CA GLY A 234 -2.56 32.37 -7.31
C GLY A 234 -2.22 32.62 -5.84
N MET A 235 -1.22 31.91 -5.31
CA MET A 235 -0.76 32.00 -3.92
C MET A 235 0.73 31.65 -3.83
N THR A 236 1.45 32.33 -2.93
CA THR A 236 2.82 31.95 -2.55
C THR A 236 2.78 31.37 -1.14
N LEU A 237 3.13 30.10 -1.00
CA LEU A 237 3.10 29.39 0.28
C LEU A 237 4.51 29.15 0.74
N ILE A 238 4.83 29.50 1.99
CA ILE A 238 6.18 29.43 2.55
C ILE A 238 6.11 28.64 3.84
N GLY A 239 7.03 27.69 4.02
CA GLY A 239 7.09 26.86 5.21
C GLY A 239 8.46 26.23 5.42
N PRO A 240 8.67 25.64 6.61
CA PRO A 240 9.95 25.02 6.95
C PRO A 240 10.14 23.67 6.25
N LEU A 241 11.38 23.40 5.87
CA LEU A 241 11.89 22.06 5.55
C LEU A 241 12.61 21.50 6.79
N ASP A 242 11.85 20.94 7.73
CA ASP A 242 12.40 20.41 8.98
C ASP A 242 12.97 18.99 8.79
N LEU A 243 14.22 18.94 8.33
CA LEU A 243 14.95 17.68 8.12
C LEU A 243 15.27 16.95 9.44
N GLU A 244 15.26 17.64 10.58
CA GLU A 244 15.50 17.02 11.87
C GLU A 244 14.25 16.29 12.37
N ALA A 245 13.07 16.93 12.25
CA ALA A 245 11.79 16.26 12.48
C ALA A 245 11.63 15.04 11.58
N ARG A 246 11.98 15.17 10.29
CA ARG A 246 11.98 14.03 9.36
C ARG A 246 12.87 12.88 9.86
N ARG A 247 14.10 13.17 10.31
CA ARG A 247 14.99 12.14 10.87
C ARG A 247 14.39 11.46 12.11
N ARG A 248 13.72 12.21 12.99
CA ARG A 248 13.02 11.63 14.14
C ARG A 248 11.92 10.66 13.73
N VAL A 249 11.18 10.96 12.65
CA VAL A 249 10.18 10.03 12.09
C VAL A 249 10.85 8.75 11.60
N ILE A 250 11.92 8.85 10.81
CA ILE A 250 12.67 7.67 10.33
C ILE A 250 13.21 6.85 11.50
N THR A 251 13.73 7.49 12.56
CA THR A 251 14.19 6.78 13.78
C THR A 251 13.05 6.06 14.51
N SER A 252 11.82 6.60 14.48
CA SER A 252 10.68 5.95 15.12
C SER A 252 10.22 4.70 14.37
N TYR A 253 10.34 4.72 13.04
CA TYR A 253 10.04 3.60 12.16
C TYR A 253 10.77 3.78 10.83
N ASP A 254 11.76 2.94 10.55
CA ASP A 254 12.57 3.04 9.35
C ASP A 254 11.98 2.16 8.23
N ILE A 255 11.28 2.78 7.28
CA ILE A 255 10.68 2.05 6.15
C ILE A 255 11.75 1.32 5.33
N PHE A 256 12.94 1.90 5.17
CA PHE A 256 13.95 1.33 4.28
C PHE A 256 14.70 0.16 4.94
N GLY A 257 14.95 0.24 6.25
CA GLY A 257 15.50 -0.86 7.04
C GLY A 257 14.59 -2.09 7.09
N GLU A 258 13.28 -1.91 6.96
CA GLU A 258 12.30 -3.01 7.00
C GLU A 258 11.94 -3.60 5.62
N LEU A 259 12.63 -3.18 4.56
CA LEU A 259 12.42 -3.71 3.21
C LEU A 259 12.84 -5.19 3.09
N ASN A 260 12.00 -6.00 2.44
CA ASN A 260 12.37 -7.37 2.11
C ASN A 260 13.22 -7.45 0.82
N VAL A 261 14.47 -7.00 0.92
CA VAL A 261 15.41 -6.94 -0.22
C VAL A 261 15.63 -8.33 -0.85
N GLU A 262 15.64 -9.41 -0.05
CA GLU A 262 15.76 -10.79 -0.56
C GLU A 262 14.61 -11.15 -1.50
N LEU A 263 13.37 -10.78 -1.13
CA LEU A 263 12.18 -10.97 -1.96
C LEU A 263 12.30 -10.18 -3.27
N TYR A 264 12.63 -8.89 -3.21
CA TYR A 264 12.70 -8.03 -4.39
C TYR A 264 13.76 -8.48 -5.38
N ARG A 265 14.95 -8.84 -4.87
CA ARG A 265 16.05 -9.40 -5.68
C ARG A 265 15.61 -10.64 -6.46
N LYS A 266 14.75 -11.48 -5.88
CA LYS A 266 14.23 -12.69 -6.51
C LYS A 266 13.07 -12.41 -7.47
N ALA A 267 12.14 -11.54 -7.09
CA ALA A 267 10.87 -11.36 -7.79
C ALA A 267 10.97 -10.37 -8.95
N PHE A 268 11.65 -9.24 -8.76
CA PHE A 268 11.61 -8.11 -9.71
C PHE A 268 12.20 -8.41 -11.08
N PRO A 269 13.35 -9.10 -11.22
CA PRO A 269 13.89 -9.43 -12.54
C PRO A 269 12.91 -10.20 -13.41
N GLY A 270 12.14 -11.14 -12.84
CA GLY A 270 11.16 -11.93 -13.59
C GLY A 270 9.85 -11.19 -13.87
N ILE A 271 9.37 -10.40 -12.90
CA ILE A 271 8.07 -9.74 -12.99
C ILE A 271 8.13 -8.52 -13.92
N TYR A 272 9.20 -7.71 -13.87
CA TYR A 272 9.32 -6.52 -14.73
C TYR A 272 9.79 -6.86 -16.15
N SER A 273 10.61 -7.91 -16.35
CA SER A 273 11.06 -8.30 -17.70
C SER A 273 9.91 -8.82 -18.58
N ALA A 274 9.02 -9.64 -18.04
CA ALA A 274 7.84 -10.17 -18.73
C ALA A 274 6.88 -9.08 -19.26
N ARG A 275 6.94 -7.86 -18.72
CA ARG A 275 6.11 -6.73 -19.17
C ARG A 275 6.88 -5.66 -19.94
N ALA A 276 8.21 -5.76 -20.02
CA ALA A 276 9.08 -4.90 -20.82
C ALA A 276 9.20 -5.38 -22.29
N GLY A 277 8.88 -6.64 -22.56
CA GLY A 277 8.83 -7.27 -23.88
C GLY A 277 8.69 -8.79 -23.73
N ASP A 278 7.82 -9.39 -24.54
CA ASP A 278 7.60 -10.85 -24.67
C ASP A 278 7.00 -11.61 -23.47
N GLY A 279 5.66 -11.68 -23.45
CA GLY A 279 4.91 -12.76 -22.80
C GLY A 279 4.66 -12.63 -21.29
N GLU A 280 3.49 -13.09 -20.85
CA GLU A 280 3.08 -13.03 -19.45
C GLU A 280 4.03 -13.77 -18.48
N PRO A 281 4.20 -13.25 -17.25
CA PRO A 281 5.08 -13.86 -16.26
C PRO A 281 4.61 -15.28 -15.90
N LYS A 282 5.53 -16.24 -15.89
CA LYS A 282 5.30 -17.56 -15.28
C LYS A 282 5.41 -17.44 -13.76
N GLY A 283 4.32 -17.07 -13.10
CA GLY A 283 4.21 -17.13 -11.64
C GLY A 283 4.41 -18.57 -11.15
N GLY A 284 5.56 -18.84 -10.53
CA GLY A 284 5.74 -20.04 -9.73
C GLY A 284 4.97 -19.84 -8.44
N ALA A 285 3.90 -20.60 -8.24
CA ALA A 285 3.33 -20.78 -6.91
C ALA A 285 4.50 -21.20 -5.99
N SER A 286 4.75 -20.48 -4.91
CA SER A 286 5.63 -21.03 -3.88
C SER A 286 4.91 -22.23 -3.30
N GLU A 287 5.28 -23.42 -3.79
CA GLU A 287 5.02 -24.68 -3.12
C GLU A 287 5.69 -24.61 -1.76
N ILE A 288 4.91 -24.20 -0.77
CA ILE A 288 5.09 -24.67 0.59
C ILE A 288 3.97 -25.67 0.75
N GLY A 289 4.33 -26.95 0.66
CA GLY A 289 3.45 -28.01 1.12
C GLY A 289 3.00 -27.65 2.53
N VAL A 290 1.73 -27.31 2.69
CA VAL A 290 1.07 -27.49 3.97
C VAL A 290 1.14 -29.01 4.20
N PRO A 291 1.59 -29.49 5.37
CA PRO A 291 1.48 -30.91 5.70
C PRO A 291 0.08 -31.34 5.31
N GLY A 292 -0.01 -32.34 4.42
CA GLY A 292 -1.28 -32.68 3.79
C GLY A 292 -2.36 -32.78 4.86
N LEU A 293 -3.58 -32.34 4.56
CA LEU A 293 -4.75 -32.53 5.41
C LEU A 293 -5.02 -34.02 5.78
N GLY A 294 -4.17 -34.97 5.31
CA GLY A 294 -4.15 -36.38 5.70
C GLY A 294 -2.78 -36.94 6.15
N ALA A 295 -1.72 -36.12 6.30
CA ALA A 295 -0.50 -36.57 6.97
C ALA A 295 -0.55 -36.08 8.42
N GLU A 296 -0.62 -37.01 9.38
CA GLU A 296 -0.25 -36.66 10.76
C GLU A 296 1.11 -35.92 10.70
N PRO A 297 1.28 -34.81 11.44
CA PRO A 297 2.60 -34.21 11.56
C PRO A 297 3.58 -35.32 11.98
N PRO A 298 4.86 -35.29 11.54
CA PRO A 298 5.87 -36.19 12.10
C PRO A 298 5.72 -36.06 13.60
N GLY A 299 5.30 -37.15 14.25
CA GLY A 299 4.75 -37.07 15.60
C GLY A 299 5.63 -36.19 16.44
N VAL A 300 5.17 -34.98 16.77
CA VAL A 300 5.74 -34.26 17.89
C VAL A 300 5.35 -35.18 19.02
N GLY A 301 6.30 -36.03 19.40
CA GLY A 301 6.04 -37.12 20.30
C GLY A 301 5.23 -36.58 21.45
N VAL A 302 4.09 -37.21 21.73
CA VAL A 302 3.42 -37.10 23.02
C VAL A 302 4.28 -37.83 24.08
N ALA A 303 5.59 -37.54 24.08
CA ALA A 303 6.64 -38.05 24.92
C ALA A 303 7.41 -36.81 25.39
N ARG A 304 7.36 -36.37 26.65
CA ARG A 304 7.06 -37.08 27.89
C ARG A 304 6.12 -36.24 28.76
N LEU A 305 4.95 -36.79 29.08
CA LEU A 305 4.16 -36.39 30.25
C LEU A 305 4.87 -36.68 31.58
N GLU A 306 6.06 -37.30 31.55
CA GLU A 306 6.81 -37.74 32.73
C GLU A 306 7.38 -36.57 33.56
N GLY A 307 7.54 -35.37 32.96
CA GLY A 307 8.10 -34.19 33.63
C GLY A 307 7.10 -33.07 34.00
N LEU A 308 5.84 -33.13 33.54
CA LEU A 308 4.86 -32.07 33.76
C LEU A 308 4.05 -32.28 35.05
N GLY A 309 3.77 -31.20 35.77
CA GLY A 309 2.91 -31.22 36.96
C GLY A 309 1.47 -31.63 36.63
N LEU A 310 0.74 -32.19 37.61
CA LEU A 310 -0.61 -32.74 37.43
C LEU A 310 -1.61 -31.72 36.80
N LYS A 311 -1.54 -30.46 37.22
CA LYS A 311 -2.39 -29.36 36.72
C LYS A 311 -2.17 -29.09 35.23
N GLU A 312 -0.93 -29.15 34.77
CA GLU A 312 -0.57 -28.89 33.37
C GLU A 312 -1.03 -30.01 32.44
N ARG A 313 -0.96 -31.27 32.91
CA ARG A 313 -1.49 -32.42 32.15
C ARG A 313 -3.01 -32.33 31.98
N ALA A 314 -3.73 -32.02 33.06
CA ALA A 314 -5.17 -31.84 33.02
C ALA A 314 -5.59 -30.70 32.08
N PHE A 315 -4.85 -29.59 32.12
CA PHE A 315 -5.09 -28.45 31.24
C PHE A 315 -4.85 -28.78 29.75
N ARG A 316 -3.74 -29.47 29.42
CA ARG A 316 -3.48 -29.93 28.04
C ARG A 316 -4.53 -30.93 27.53
N ALA A 317 -5.01 -31.83 28.39
CA ALA A 317 -6.08 -32.76 28.04
C ALA A 317 -7.40 -32.02 27.75
N TYR A 318 -7.77 -31.04 28.58
CA TYR A 318 -8.92 -30.17 28.36
C TYR A 318 -8.83 -29.43 27.02
N LEU A 319 -7.68 -28.80 26.73
CA LEU A 319 -7.45 -28.11 25.46
C LEU A 319 -7.60 -29.05 24.27
N THR A 320 -7.06 -30.27 24.35
CA THR A 320 -7.16 -31.26 23.26
C THR A 320 -8.61 -31.67 22.99
N LEU A 321 -9.40 -31.94 24.05
CA LEU A 321 -10.80 -32.35 23.91
C LEU A 321 -11.70 -31.20 23.41
N SER A 322 -11.46 -29.99 23.89
CA SER A 322 -12.24 -28.80 23.53
C SER A 322 -11.92 -28.24 22.14
N SER A 323 -10.73 -28.50 21.62
CA SER A 323 -10.27 -28.02 20.30
C SER A 323 -10.22 -29.09 19.21
N GLY A 324 -10.54 -30.36 19.54
CA GLY A 324 -10.51 -31.45 18.58
C GLY A 324 -11.42 -31.21 17.36
N PRO A 325 -11.05 -31.67 16.14
CA PRO A 325 -11.78 -31.35 14.91
C PRO A 325 -13.26 -31.72 14.95
N SER A 326 -13.64 -32.80 15.63
CA SER A 326 -15.05 -33.18 15.80
C SER A 326 -15.84 -32.17 16.64
N THR A 327 -15.22 -31.60 17.67
CA THR A 327 -15.84 -30.59 18.55
C THR A 327 -16.03 -29.30 17.78
N VAL A 328 -15.00 -28.85 17.06
CA VAL A 328 -15.05 -27.65 16.20
C VAL A 328 -16.11 -27.81 15.09
N ARG A 329 -16.14 -28.95 14.40
CA ARG A 329 -17.17 -29.23 13.37
C ARG A 329 -18.60 -29.17 13.92
N ARG A 330 -18.84 -29.73 15.12
CA ARG A 330 -20.15 -29.63 15.78
C ARG A 330 -20.51 -28.19 16.13
N ALA A 331 -19.54 -27.40 16.61
CA ALA A 331 -19.76 -25.99 16.91
C ALA A 331 -20.11 -25.21 15.64
N VAL A 332 -19.39 -25.41 14.53
CA VAL A 332 -19.69 -24.80 13.23
C VAL A 332 -21.07 -25.22 12.71
N ALA A 333 -21.42 -26.50 12.81
CA ALA A 333 -22.73 -27.00 12.40
C ALA A 333 -23.88 -26.38 13.21
N SER A 334 -23.66 -26.00 14.47
CA SER A 334 -24.67 -25.33 15.29
C SER A 334 -24.90 -23.85 14.96
N LEU A 335 -24.12 -23.26 14.06
CA LEU A 335 -24.21 -21.82 13.75
C LEU A 335 -25.39 -21.47 12.81
N GLY A 336 -26.02 -22.44 12.16
CA GLY A 336 -27.10 -22.16 11.20
C GLY A 336 -26.65 -21.42 9.93
N ILE A 337 -25.43 -21.74 9.44
CA ILE A 337 -24.83 -21.08 8.28
C ILE A 337 -25.60 -21.35 6.99
N GLU A 338 -26.07 -22.58 6.80
CA GLU A 338 -26.78 -22.97 5.58
C GLU A 338 -28.12 -22.25 5.46
N GLU A 339 -28.82 -22.06 6.58
CA GLU A 339 -30.05 -21.29 6.66
C GLU A 339 -29.79 -19.81 6.38
N ALA A 340 -28.74 -19.22 6.96
CA ALA A 340 -28.34 -17.85 6.66
C ALA A 340 -28.04 -17.65 5.17
N ARG A 341 -27.31 -18.59 4.55
CA ARG A 341 -27.03 -18.58 3.11
C ARG A 341 -28.29 -18.74 2.26
N ALA A 342 -29.22 -19.60 2.67
CA ALA A 342 -30.49 -19.80 1.96
C ALA A 342 -31.34 -18.52 1.98
N ARG A 343 -31.40 -17.81 3.12
CA ARG A 343 -32.14 -16.53 3.26
C ARG A 343 -31.58 -15.42 2.38
N ALA A 344 -30.27 -15.36 2.19
CA ALA A 344 -29.62 -14.34 1.37
C ALA A 344 -29.91 -14.45 -0.14
N GLY A 345 -30.44 -15.60 -0.59
CA GLY A 345 -30.59 -15.93 -2.00
C GLY A 345 -29.25 -16.38 -2.60
N ALA A 346 -29.20 -17.59 -3.15
CA ALA A 346 -27.96 -18.17 -3.65
C ALA A 346 -27.46 -17.44 -4.91
N ARG A 347 -26.55 -16.47 -4.76
CA ARG A 347 -25.58 -16.13 -5.82
C ARG A 347 -24.49 -17.20 -5.76
N SER A 348 -24.64 -18.31 -6.47
CA SER A 348 -23.64 -19.38 -6.41
C SER A 348 -22.44 -19.05 -7.31
N PRO A 349 -21.20 -18.90 -6.78
CA PRO A 349 -20.00 -18.84 -7.62
C PRO A 349 -19.70 -20.19 -8.27
N ALA A 350 -20.30 -21.29 -7.79
CA ALA A 350 -19.98 -22.67 -8.18
C ALA A 350 -20.28 -23.03 -9.65
N GLY A 351 -20.96 -22.15 -10.39
CA GLY A 351 -21.12 -22.26 -11.85
C GLY A 351 -20.00 -21.60 -12.66
N ARG A 352 -19.09 -20.84 -12.03
CA ARG A 352 -17.98 -20.16 -12.69
C ARG A 352 -16.80 -21.14 -12.77
N GLY A 353 -16.67 -21.85 -13.89
CA GLY A 353 -15.55 -22.78 -14.09
C GLY A 353 -14.20 -22.08 -13.89
N VAL A 354 -13.26 -22.76 -13.22
CA VAL A 354 -11.86 -22.32 -13.17
C VAL A 354 -11.33 -22.38 -14.60
N ARG A 355 -11.06 -21.23 -15.23
CA ARG A 355 -10.47 -21.23 -16.57
C ARG A 355 -9.04 -21.76 -16.47
N SER A 356 -8.84 -23.02 -16.84
CA SER A 356 -7.53 -23.59 -17.08
C SER A 356 -7.04 -23.12 -18.46
N GLY A 357 -6.17 -22.11 -18.52
CA GLY A 357 -5.47 -21.80 -19.78
C GLY A 357 -5.11 -20.34 -19.98
N ARG A 358 -3.82 -20.13 -20.27
CA ARG A 358 -3.08 -18.91 -20.59
C ARG A 358 -3.40 -18.29 -21.97
N GLU A 359 -4.58 -18.53 -22.54
CA GLU A 359 -4.86 -18.09 -23.91
C GLU A 359 -5.91 -16.96 -23.96
N GLY A 360 -5.41 -15.77 -24.29
CA GLY A 360 -6.12 -14.66 -24.94
C GLY A 360 -7.47 -14.27 -24.35
N THR A 361 -7.49 -13.35 -23.40
CA THR A 361 -8.75 -12.76 -22.91
C THR A 361 -8.72 -11.24 -23.01
N GLY A 362 -9.30 -10.71 -24.09
CA GLY A 362 -9.91 -9.38 -24.01
C GLY A 362 -11.08 -9.42 -22.99
N PRO A 363 -11.48 -8.26 -22.42
CA PRO A 363 -12.57 -8.20 -21.45
C PRO A 363 -13.86 -8.72 -22.12
N SER A 364 -14.40 -9.84 -21.63
CA SER A 364 -15.59 -10.45 -22.23
C SER A 364 -16.90 -9.77 -21.84
N GLY A 365 -16.88 -8.63 -21.14
CA GLY A 365 -18.04 -7.79 -20.85
C GLY A 365 -19.15 -8.39 -19.97
N ASP A 366 -19.07 -9.69 -19.67
CA ASP A 366 -20.19 -10.49 -19.15
C ASP A 366 -19.94 -11.07 -17.74
N ARG A 367 -18.83 -10.76 -17.04
CA ARG A 367 -18.61 -11.30 -15.70
C ARG A 367 -19.54 -10.61 -14.69
N PRO A 368 -20.39 -11.35 -13.95
CA PRO A 368 -21.17 -10.73 -12.90
C PRO A 368 -20.25 -10.24 -11.78
N PRO A 369 -20.57 -9.10 -11.13
CA PRO A 369 -19.79 -8.58 -10.01
C PRO A 369 -19.60 -9.63 -8.92
N VAL A 370 -18.50 -9.51 -8.19
CA VAL A 370 -18.16 -10.37 -7.06
C VAL A 370 -18.43 -9.58 -5.79
N ARG A 371 -19.34 -10.07 -4.94
CA ARG A 371 -19.62 -9.39 -3.68
C ARG A 371 -18.59 -9.79 -2.64
N VAL A 372 -17.94 -8.82 -2.01
CA VAL A 372 -16.93 -9.05 -0.98
C VAL A 372 -17.34 -8.41 0.33
N ALA A 373 -16.94 -9.06 1.42
CA ALA A 373 -17.19 -8.60 2.78
C ALA A 373 -15.88 -8.59 3.57
N ALA A 374 -15.50 -7.40 4.07
CA ALA A 374 -14.36 -7.23 4.97
C ALA A 374 -14.86 -7.13 6.42
N VAL A 375 -14.45 -8.08 7.25
CA VAL A 375 -14.86 -8.14 8.66
C VAL A 375 -14.00 -7.20 9.50
N GLN A 376 -14.66 -6.38 10.31
CA GLN A 376 -14.04 -5.69 11.43
C GLN A 376 -14.39 -6.44 12.72
N LEU A 377 -13.40 -7.10 13.30
CA LEU A 377 -13.56 -7.92 14.50
C LEU A 377 -13.07 -7.15 15.71
N GLU A 378 -13.94 -6.95 16.70
CA GLU A 378 -13.50 -6.49 18.01
C GLU A 378 -12.80 -7.63 18.74
N ALA A 379 -11.62 -7.35 19.31
CA ALA A 379 -10.84 -8.30 20.06
C ALA A 379 -11.58 -8.73 21.33
N PHE A 380 -11.44 -9.99 21.70
CA PHE A 380 -12.04 -10.55 22.90
C PHE A 380 -11.20 -11.71 23.43
N TYR A 381 -11.41 -12.08 24.68
CA TYR A 381 -10.82 -13.30 25.26
C TYR A 381 -11.87 -14.40 25.25
N ALA A 382 -11.64 -15.47 24.48
CA ALA A 382 -12.54 -16.61 24.45
C ALA A 382 -12.40 -17.43 25.74
N ARG A 383 -13.54 -17.76 26.37
CA ARG A 383 -13.59 -18.66 27.55
C ARG A 383 -13.72 -20.12 27.15
N SER A 384 -14.12 -20.37 25.90
CA SER A 384 -14.17 -21.71 25.31
C SER A 384 -13.98 -21.64 23.79
N VAL A 385 -13.58 -22.77 23.18
CA VAL A 385 -13.54 -22.92 21.72
C VAL A 385 -14.93 -22.69 21.11
N ARG A 386 -16.01 -23.09 21.80
CA ARG A 386 -17.39 -22.86 21.36
C ARG A 386 -17.70 -21.36 21.25
N GLU A 387 -17.41 -20.59 22.30
CA GLU A 387 -17.62 -19.14 22.30
C GLU A 387 -16.84 -18.44 21.18
N TYR A 388 -15.60 -18.87 20.93
CA TYR A 388 -14.82 -18.37 19.81
C TYR A 388 -15.51 -18.63 18.46
N VAL A 389 -15.92 -19.88 18.21
CA VAL A 389 -16.61 -20.28 16.97
C VAL A 389 -17.92 -19.51 16.80
N GLU A 390 -18.68 -19.30 17.88
CA GLU A 390 -19.94 -18.56 17.88
C GLU A 390 -19.72 -17.09 17.49
N LYS A 391 -18.79 -16.38 18.11
CA LYS A 391 -18.50 -14.96 17.83
C LYS A 391 -17.99 -14.73 16.41
N ILE A 392 -17.09 -15.58 15.91
CA ILE A 392 -16.63 -15.48 14.51
C ILE A 392 -17.76 -15.87 13.56
N GLY A 393 -18.56 -16.88 13.92
CA GLY A 393 -19.73 -17.34 13.17
C GLY A 393 -20.80 -16.27 13.01
N GLU A 394 -21.02 -15.43 14.03
CA GLU A 394 -21.92 -14.27 13.96
C GLU A 394 -21.52 -13.31 12.84
N ARG A 395 -20.25 -12.86 12.83
CA ARG A 395 -19.71 -12.00 11.75
C ARG A 395 -19.78 -12.67 10.38
N PHE A 396 -19.52 -13.97 10.32
CA PHE A 396 -19.63 -14.73 9.07
C PHE A 396 -21.08 -14.75 8.55
N ARG A 397 -22.07 -14.97 9.42
CA ARG A 397 -23.49 -14.95 9.03
C ARG A 397 -23.92 -13.59 8.52
N GLU A 398 -23.50 -12.50 9.17
CA GLU A 398 -23.79 -11.15 8.70
C GLU A 398 -23.24 -10.91 7.29
N ALA A 399 -22.02 -11.37 7.01
CA ALA A 399 -21.44 -11.31 5.68
C ALA A 399 -22.23 -12.14 4.64
N LEU A 400 -22.72 -13.33 5.02
CA LEU A 400 -23.56 -14.15 4.15
C LEU A 400 -24.93 -13.52 3.91
N GLU A 401 -25.56 -12.94 4.93
CA GLU A 401 -26.84 -12.24 4.85
C GLU A 401 -26.73 -10.98 3.97
N ALA A 402 -25.56 -10.36 3.93
CA ALA A 402 -25.22 -9.29 2.97
C ALA A 402 -24.96 -9.82 1.53
N GLY A 403 -24.93 -11.14 1.34
CA GLY A 403 -24.79 -11.80 0.04
C GLY A 403 -23.35 -11.95 -0.45
N ALA A 404 -22.35 -11.94 0.45
CA ALA A 404 -20.95 -12.06 0.06
C ALA A 404 -20.63 -13.38 -0.67
N ASP A 405 -19.71 -13.29 -1.64
CA ASP A 405 -19.06 -14.39 -2.36
C ASP A 405 -17.64 -14.66 -1.82
N ILE A 406 -17.01 -13.64 -1.23
CA ILE A 406 -15.74 -13.68 -0.52
C ILE A 406 -15.92 -13.00 0.85
N VAL A 407 -15.53 -13.68 1.93
CA VAL A 407 -15.48 -13.10 3.28
C VAL A 407 -14.04 -13.05 3.77
N ALA A 408 -13.58 -11.88 4.21
CA ALA A 408 -12.22 -11.65 4.72
C ALA A 408 -12.24 -11.37 6.22
N PHE A 409 -11.49 -12.17 6.98
CA PHE A 409 -11.24 -12.01 8.41
C PHE A 409 -9.88 -11.35 8.67
N PRO A 410 -9.69 -10.69 9.82
CA PRO A 410 -8.52 -9.87 10.08
C PRO A 410 -7.25 -10.63 10.47
N GLU A 411 -6.16 -9.90 10.65
CA GLU A 411 -4.90 -10.45 11.15
C GLU A 411 -5.04 -10.84 12.62
N MET A 412 -4.22 -11.80 13.05
CA MET A 412 -4.27 -12.35 14.41
C MET A 412 -5.65 -12.91 14.81
N VAL A 413 -6.42 -13.46 13.87
CA VAL A 413 -7.82 -13.89 14.12
C VAL A 413 -7.96 -14.93 15.23
N THR A 414 -6.89 -15.66 15.55
CA THR A 414 -6.86 -16.69 16.59
C THR A 414 -6.39 -16.17 17.95
N PHE A 415 -5.94 -14.91 18.05
CA PHE A 415 -5.53 -14.32 19.33
C PHE A 415 -6.57 -14.44 20.43
N PRO A 416 -7.89 -14.31 20.16
CA PRO A 416 -8.90 -14.56 21.17
C PRO A 416 -8.80 -15.92 21.89
N LEU A 417 -8.24 -16.95 21.25
CA LEU A 417 -8.04 -18.27 21.85
C LEU A 417 -6.96 -18.30 22.94
N ILE A 418 -6.09 -17.30 23.02
CA ILE A 418 -5.11 -17.14 24.11
C ILE A 418 -5.84 -16.94 25.45
N GLY A 419 -7.08 -16.44 25.44
CA GLY A 419 -7.94 -16.37 26.64
C GLY A 419 -8.21 -17.72 27.32
N LEU A 420 -7.99 -18.84 26.61
CA LEU A 420 -8.09 -20.18 27.18
C LEU A 420 -6.91 -20.54 28.09
N LEU A 421 -5.81 -19.78 28.04
CA LEU A 421 -4.64 -19.99 28.90
C LEU A 421 -4.93 -19.57 30.35
N PRO A 422 -4.47 -20.33 31.36
CA PRO A 422 -4.72 -20.00 32.75
C PRO A 422 -4.09 -18.65 33.10
N GLY A 423 -4.84 -17.78 33.78
CA GLY A 423 -4.38 -16.45 34.19
C GLY A 423 -4.51 -15.35 33.14
N VAL A 424 -4.72 -15.66 31.86
CA VAL A 424 -4.97 -14.63 30.83
C VAL A 424 -6.44 -14.18 30.86
N GLY A 425 -7.37 -15.13 30.88
CA GLY A 425 -8.81 -14.86 30.91
C GLY A 425 -9.33 -14.24 32.22
N ASP A 426 -8.58 -14.33 33.31
CA ASP A 426 -8.98 -13.89 34.67
C ASP A 426 -8.55 -12.43 34.98
N GLY A 427 -8.07 -11.68 33.98
CA GLY A 427 -7.74 -10.25 34.12
C GLY A 427 -6.34 -9.92 34.64
N LEU A 428 -5.45 -10.91 34.81
CA LEU A 428 -4.04 -10.68 35.18
C LEU A 428 -3.16 -10.23 34.00
N GLY A 429 -3.66 -10.28 32.76
CA GLY A 429 -2.97 -9.74 31.56
C GLY A 429 -3.03 -8.22 31.42
N ARG A 430 -3.57 -7.50 32.40
CA ARG A 430 -3.76 -6.03 32.38
C ARG A 430 -2.60 -5.22 32.96
N SER A 431 -1.49 -5.86 33.34
CA SER A 431 -0.31 -5.13 33.81
C SER A 431 0.42 -4.48 32.62
N SER A 432 0.24 -3.18 32.46
CA SER A 432 1.00 -2.34 31.55
C SER A 432 2.49 -2.34 31.94
N GLY A 433 3.33 -2.67 30.97
CA GLY A 433 4.77 -2.79 31.11
C GLY A 433 5.20 -4.22 30.84
N SER A 434 6.04 -4.43 29.81
CA SER A 434 6.62 -5.73 29.50
C SER A 434 7.37 -6.24 30.75
N PRO A 435 6.84 -7.21 31.51
CA PRO A 435 7.53 -7.73 32.66
C PRO A 435 8.66 -8.61 32.13
N ALA A 436 9.86 -8.48 32.70
CA ALA A 436 10.88 -9.49 32.55
C ALA A 436 10.27 -10.86 32.92
N GLY A 437 10.00 -11.71 31.93
CA GLY A 437 9.43 -13.05 32.12
C GLY A 437 8.16 -13.42 31.32
N VAL A 438 7.57 -12.54 30.51
CA VAL A 438 6.51 -12.98 29.55
C VAL A 438 7.20 -13.70 28.37
N PRO A 439 6.81 -14.95 28.03
CA PRO A 439 7.39 -15.68 26.90
C PRO A 439 7.16 -14.92 25.59
N ALA A 440 8.10 -14.99 24.65
CA ALA A 440 7.93 -14.41 23.32
C ALA A 440 6.67 -14.99 22.65
N LEU A 441 6.02 -14.23 21.76
CA LEU A 441 4.81 -14.69 21.07
C LEU A 441 5.04 -16.04 20.38
N ALA A 442 6.21 -16.25 19.77
CA ALA A 442 6.58 -17.51 19.16
C ALA A 442 6.57 -18.70 20.13
N ASP A 443 6.91 -18.50 21.40
CA ASP A 443 6.90 -19.55 22.43
C ASP A 443 5.48 -19.87 22.89
N ILE A 444 4.65 -18.84 23.09
CA ILE A 444 3.22 -19.01 23.37
C ILE A 444 2.57 -19.79 22.23
N VAL A 445 2.80 -19.35 20.98
CA VAL A 445 2.27 -19.98 19.78
C VAL A 445 2.70 -21.43 19.67
N ARG A 446 3.97 -21.77 19.91
CA ARG A 446 4.43 -23.17 19.93
C ARG A 446 3.74 -24.00 20.99
N TYR A 447 3.43 -23.42 22.16
CA TYR A 447 2.72 -24.11 23.23
C TYR A 447 1.25 -24.39 22.88
N VAL A 448 0.55 -23.43 22.27
CA VAL A 448 -0.88 -23.56 21.91
C VAL A 448 -1.13 -24.02 20.47
N GLU A 449 -0.07 -24.29 19.70
CA GLU A 449 -0.14 -24.60 18.27
C GLU A 449 -1.20 -25.66 17.93
N PRO A 450 -1.26 -26.83 18.60
CA PRO A 450 -2.24 -27.86 18.24
C PRO A 450 -3.70 -27.38 18.34
N VAL A 451 -3.98 -26.51 19.32
CA VAL A 451 -5.30 -25.89 19.51
C VAL A 451 -5.57 -24.89 18.41
N ILE A 452 -4.63 -23.96 18.18
CA ILE A 452 -4.76 -22.92 17.15
C ILE A 452 -4.94 -23.57 15.78
N ARG A 453 -4.08 -24.51 15.39
CA ARG A 453 -4.13 -25.19 14.10
C ARG A 453 -5.45 -25.96 13.94
N SER A 454 -5.86 -26.74 14.94
CA SER A 454 -7.09 -27.51 14.86
C SER A 454 -8.32 -26.60 14.70
N VAL A 455 -8.43 -25.56 15.53
CA VAL A 455 -9.54 -24.59 15.45
C VAL A 455 -9.51 -23.85 14.12
N TYR A 456 -8.39 -23.23 13.75
CA TYR A 456 -8.26 -22.41 12.55
C TYR A 456 -8.62 -23.18 11.27
N PHE A 457 -7.94 -24.29 10.99
CA PHE A 457 -8.18 -25.03 9.73
C PHE A 457 -9.55 -25.71 9.71
N THR A 458 -9.98 -26.33 10.82
CA THR A 458 -11.27 -27.03 10.84
C THR A 458 -12.44 -26.07 10.73
N MET A 459 -12.37 -24.94 11.44
CA MET A 459 -13.43 -23.96 11.49
C MET A 459 -13.59 -23.24 10.16
N PHE A 460 -12.52 -22.64 9.62
CA PHE A 460 -12.62 -21.87 8.38
C PHE A 460 -12.92 -22.76 7.15
N SER A 461 -12.40 -23.99 7.11
CA SER A 461 -12.83 -24.99 6.13
C SER A 461 -14.33 -25.29 6.24
N GLY A 462 -14.84 -25.46 7.46
CA GLY A 462 -16.25 -25.72 7.72
C GLY A 462 -17.16 -24.54 7.36
N LEU A 463 -16.77 -23.32 7.72
CA LEU A 463 -17.50 -22.08 7.39
C LEU A 463 -17.56 -21.87 5.88
N ALA A 464 -16.43 -22.00 5.17
CA ALA A 464 -16.38 -21.84 3.71
C ALA A 464 -17.30 -22.85 3.00
N ARG A 465 -17.26 -24.13 3.43
CA ARG A 465 -18.14 -25.19 2.90
C ARG A 465 -19.62 -24.93 3.16
N ALA A 466 -19.98 -24.61 4.40
CA ALA A 466 -21.37 -24.39 4.78
C ALA A 466 -21.95 -23.13 4.11
N GLY A 467 -21.14 -22.06 4.02
CA GLY A 467 -21.51 -20.81 3.36
C GLY A 467 -21.48 -20.90 1.83
N ARG A 468 -20.75 -21.87 1.25
CA ARG A 468 -20.47 -22.00 -0.20
C ARG A 468 -19.85 -20.73 -0.79
N VAL A 469 -18.88 -20.16 -0.08
CA VAL A 469 -18.16 -18.91 -0.41
C VAL A 469 -16.66 -19.09 -0.21
N HIS A 470 -15.86 -18.22 -0.82
CA HIS A 470 -14.44 -18.15 -0.49
C HIS A 470 -14.25 -17.44 0.85
N VAL A 471 -13.30 -17.91 1.65
CA VAL A 471 -12.99 -17.31 2.95
C VAL A 471 -11.50 -17.06 3.06
N LEU A 472 -11.11 -15.78 3.10
CA LEU A 472 -9.82 -15.40 3.67
C LEU A 472 -9.98 -15.53 5.19
N ALA A 473 -9.38 -16.58 5.74
CA ALA A 473 -9.47 -16.95 7.15
C ALA A 473 -8.72 -15.99 8.08
N GLY A 474 -8.37 -14.79 7.62
CA GLY A 474 -7.44 -13.91 8.30
C GLY A 474 -6.05 -14.51 8.39
N SER A 475 -5.24 -14.00 9.32
CA SER A 475 -3.92 -14.53 9.57
C SER A 475 -3.71 -14.99 11.00
N THR A 476 -2.76 -15.89 11.19
CA THR A 476 -2.39 -16.43 12.50
C THR A 476 -0.91 -16.80 12.54
N PRO A 477 -0.17 -16.50 13.63
CA PRO A 477 1.18 -17.01 13.80
C PRO A 477 1.16 -18.53 13.91
N MET A 478 1.95 -19.19 13.08
CA MET A 478 1.96 -20.64 12.95
C MET A 478 3.40 -21.15 12.80
N PRO A 479 3.83 -22.15 13.58
CA PRO A 479 5.08 -22.87 13.33
C PRO A 479 5.02 -23.63 12.00
N ALA A 480 6.09 -23.53 11.22
CA ALA A 480 6.28 -24.24 9.97
C ALA A 480 7.29 -25.39 10.09
N ALA A 481 7.39 -26.23 9.06
CA ALA A 481 8.26 -27.40 9.03
C ALA A 481 9.76 -27.08 9.15
N ASP A 482 10.16 -25.84 8.85
CA ASP A 482 11.53 -25.35 9.02
C ASP A 482 11.85 -24.89 10.46
N GLY A 483 10.93 -25.12 11.41
CA GLY A 483 11.08 -24.76 12.83
C GLY A 483 10.82 -23.29 13.16
N LYS A 484 10.59 -22.45 12.14
CA LYS A 484 10.29 -21.01 12.31
C LYS A 484 8.80 -20.78 12.49
N VAL A 485 8.45 -19.63 13.06
CA VAL A 485 7.07 -19.17 13.20
C VAL A 485 6.82 -18.07 12.18
N TYR A 486 5.70 -18.18 11.45
CA TYR A 486 5.29 -17.22 10.43
C TYR A 486 3.87 -16.73 10.72
N ASN A 487 3.61 -15.45 10.52
CA ASN A 487 2.24 -14.94 10.44
C ASN A 487 1.64 -15.37 9.09
N LEU A 488 0.68 -16.30 9.12
CA LEU A 488 0.20 -17.04 7.96
C LEU A 488 -1.27 -16.70 7.67
N ALA A 489 -1.56 -16.19 6.48
CA ALA A 489 -2.92 -16.04 5.96
C ALA A 489 -3.30 -17.24 5.08
N CYS A 490 -4.54 -17.71 5.17
CA CYS A 490 -5.05 -18.83 4.38
C CYS A 490 -6.36 -18.48 3.66
N LEU A 491 -6.49 -18.98 2.42
CA LEU A 491 -7.70 -18.85 1.60
C LEU A 491 -8.36 -20.22 1.44
N PHE A 492 -9.62 -20.32 1.84
CA PHE A 492 -10.45 -21.52 1.67
C PHE A 492 -11.46 -21.33 0.55
N GLY A 493 -11.66 -22.37 -0.25
CA GLY A 493 -12.65 -22.43 -1.32
C GLY A 493 -14.05 -22.78 -0.80
N PRO A 494 -15.09 -22.62 -1.63
CA PRO A 494 -16.48 -22.89 -1.27
C PRO A 494 -16.79 -24.36 -0.96
N ASP A 495 -15.88 -25.28 -1.27
CA ASP A 495 -15.91 -26.70 -0.89
C ASP A 495 -15.22 -26.97 0.47
N GLY A 496 -14.64 -25.93 1.07
CA GLY A 496 -13.83 -25.98 2.27
C GLY A 496 -12.39 -26.43 2.03
N ALA A 497 -11.94 -26.62 0.79
CA ALA A 497 -10.56 -26.94 0.49
C ALA A 497 -9.66 -25.72 0.69
N LEU A 498 -8.42 -25.94 1.13
CA LEU A 498 -7.41 -24.89 1.17
C LEU A 498 -6.97 -24.57 -0.26
N VAL A 499 -7.26 -23.36 -0.74
CA VAL A 499 -6.82 -22.87 -2.06
C VAL A 499 -5.33 -22.50 -2.01
N GLY A 500 -4.91 -21.86 -0.92
CA GLY A 500 -3.53 -21.44 -0.75
C GLY A 500 -3.27 -20.72 0.56
N SER A 501 -1.99 -20.43 0.82
CA SER A 501 -1.56 -19.70 2.02
C SER A 501 -0.42 -18.73 1.70
N GLN A 502 -0.34 -17.64 2.47
CA GLN A 502 0.64 -16.58 2.33
C GLN A 502 1.29 -16.28 3.68
N LYS A 503 2.62 -16.30 3.73
CA LYS A 503 3.39 -15.86 4.90
C LYS A 503 3.63 -14.36 4.79
N LYS A 504 3.38 -13.58 5.85
CA LYS A 504 3.71 -12.15 5.91
C LYS A 504 5.15 -11.90 5.49
N VAL A 505 5.39 -10.99 4.54
CA VAL A 505 6.74 -10.78 3.97
C VAL A 505 7.47 -9.57 4.56
N HIS A 506 6.75 -8.62 5.13
CA HIS A 506 7.29 -7.49 5.90
C HIS A 506 6.80 -7.59 7.34
N LEU A 507 7.73 -7.80 8.27
CA LEU A 507 7.41 -7.88 9.70
C LEU A 507 7.38 -6.49 10.31
N PHE A 508 6.41 -6.25 11.18
CA PHE A 508 6.48 -5.13 12.11
C PHE A 508 7.65 -5.36 13.08
N PRO A 509 8.44 -4.34 13.46
CA PRO A 509 9.66 -4.50 14.25
C PRO A 509 9.50 -5.41 15.48
N ARG A 510 8.40 -5.24 16.22
CA ARG A 510 8.07 -6.08 17.39
C ARG A 510 7.88 -7.57 17.03
N GLU A 511 7.29 -7.89 15.87
CA GLU A 511 7.09 -9.31 15.47
C GLU A 511 8.43 -10.05 15.36
N ARG A 512 9.49 -9.36 14.91
CA ARG A 512 10.85 -9.92 14.84
C ARG A 512 11.41 -10.18 16.25
N GLU A 513 11.24 -9.23 17.16
CA GLU A 513 11.65 -9.36 18.58
C GLU A 513 10.90 -10.51 19.26
N GLU A 514 9.64 -10.73 18.87
CA GLU A 514 8.78 -11.82 19.35
C GLU A 514 9.04 -13.18 18.69
N GLY A 515 10.01 -13.26 17.78
CA GLY A 515 10.48 -14.52 17.20
C GLY A 515 9.77 -14.98 15.93
N LEU A 516 9.02 -14.10 15.25
CA LEU A 516 8.45 -14.39 13.93
C LEU A 516 9.52 -14.22 12.83
N SER A 517 9.32 -14.91 11.72
CA SER A 517 10.18 -14.85 10.53
C SER A 517 9.42 -14.30 9.33
N PRO A 518 10.08 -13.50 8.45
CA PRO A 518 9.46 -13.02 7.22
C PRO A 518 9.35 -14.14 6.18
N GLY A 519 8.26 -14.13 5.42
CA GLY A 519 8.11 -14.91 4.20
C GLY A 519 9.10 -14.49 3.11
N ARG A 520 9.20 -15.32 2.07
CA ARG A 520 10.17 -15.16 0.95
C ARG A 520 9.51 -15.12 -0.43
N GLY A 521 8.21 -14.90 -0.49
CA GLY A 521 7.45 -14.93 -1.73
C GLY A 521 6.06 -14.36 -1.54
N LEU A 522 5.47 -13.89 -2.63
CA LEU A 522 4.09 -13.44 -2.71
C LEU A 522 3.35 -14.33 -3.70
N GLY A 523 2.18 -14.85 -3.31
CA GLY A 523 1.34 -15.71 -4.15
C GLY A 523 0.13 -14.98 -4.73
N VAL A 524 -0.30 -15.41 -5.92
CA VAL A 524 -1.60 -15.10 -6.51
C VAL A 524 -2.35 -16.41 -6.73
N PHE A 525 -3.58 -16.48 -6.23
CA PHE A 525 -4.41 -17.67 -6.20
C PHE A 525 -5.58 -17.52 -7.16
N ASP A 526 -5.71 -18.47 -8.09
CA ASP A 526 -6.81 -18.52 -9.05
C ASP A 526 -8.08 -19.05 -8.39
N THR A 527 -9.16 -18.29 -8.47
CA THR A 527 -10.48 -18.73 -7.99
C THR A 527 -11.59 -18.38 -8.97
N PRO A 528 -12.73 -19.08 -8.91
CA PRO A 528 -13.96 -18.67 -9.61
C PRO A 528 -14.44 -17.25 -9.32
N ALA A 529 -14.03 -16.67 -8.18
CA ALA A 529 -14.40 -15.33 -7.74
C ALA A 529 -13.35 -14.26 -8.09
N GLY A 530 -12.34 -14.61 -8.89
CA GLY A 530 -11.25 -13.71 -9.30
C GLY A 530 -9.89 -14.23 -8.83
N ARG A 531 -8.81 -13.54 -9.24
CA ARG A 531 -7.43 -13.87 -8.83
C ARG A 531 -7.05 -13.07 -7.58
N LEU A 532 -6.68 -13.75 -6.49
CA LEU A 532 -6.44 -13.12 -5.18
C LEU A 532 -4.97 -13.14 -4.77
N ALA A 533 -4.46 -12.03 -4.25
CA ALA A 533 -3.25 -11.99 -3.43
C ALA A 533 -3.61 -11.73 -1.95
N LEU A 534 -2.81 -12.24 -1.01
CA LEU A 534 -3.13 -12.25 0.42
C LEU A 534 -2.04 -11.58 1.31
N PRO A 535 -1.54 -10.38 0.97
CA PRO A 535 -0.54 -9.70 1.79
C PRO A 535 -1.08 -9.43 3.20
N VAL A 536 -0.23 -9.54 4.23
CA VAL A 536 -0.66 -9.46 5.63
C VAL A 536 -0.20 -8.14 6.25
N CYS A 537 -1.16 -7.34 6.71
CA CYS A 537 -1.00 -6.09 7.44
C CYS A 537 0.08 -5.16 6.87
N MET A 538 1.26 -5.15 7.48
CA MET A 538 2.38 -4.30 7.10
C MET A 538 2.81 -4.50 5.65
N ASP A 539 2.53 -5.65 5.05
CA ASP A 539 2.75 -5.87 3.62
C ASP A 539 2.06 -4.81 2.73
N ALA A 540 0.95 -4.20 3.20
CA ALA A 540 0.24 -3.13 2.50
C ALA A 540 0.91 -1.75 2.61
N THR A 541 1.86 -1.57 3.53
CA THR A 541 2.66 -0.33 3.63
C THR A 541 3.60 -0.16 2.44
N TYR A 542 4.03 -1.27 1.84
CA TYR A 542 5.03 -1.30 0.76
C TYR A 542 4.35 -1.40 -0.61
N PHE A 543 4.59 -0.42 -1.49
CA PHE A 543 4.05 -0.46 -2.85
C PHE A 543 4.52 -1.69 -3.61
N GLU A 544 5.73 -2.17 -3.32
CA GLU A 544 6.34 -3.33 -3.95
C GLU A 544 5.41 -4.55 -3.89
N THR A 545 4.75 -4.77 -2.75
CA THR A 545 3.84 -5.89 -2.56
C THR A 545 2.65 -5.82 -3.51
N TYR A 546 1.98 -4.67 -3.56
CA TYR A 546 0.83 -4.49 -4.43
C TYR A 546 1.24 -4.48 -5.89
N ARG A 547 2.39 -3.89 -6.23
CA ARG A 547 2.98 -3.88 -7.57
C ARG A 547 3.30 -5.29 -8.06
N MET A 548 3.86 -6.15 -7.20
CA MET A 548 4.07 -7.57 -7.52
C MET A 548 2.74 -8.30 -7.75
N ALA A 549 1.77 -8.18 -6.82
CA ALA A 549 0.45 -8.83 -6.95
C ALA A 549 -0.24 -8.42 -8.26
N ALA A 550 -0.27 -7.13 -8.51
CA ALA A 550 -0.73 -6.48 -9.72
C ALA A 550 -0.11 -7.08 -10.99
N LEU A 551 1.22 -7.15 -11.06
CA LEU A 551 1.95 -7.61 -12.24
C LEU A 551 1.83 -9.12 -12.44
N MET A 552 1.70 -9.90 -11.35
CA MET A 552 1.35 -11.33 -11.35
C MET A 552 -0.12 -11.59 -11.74
N GLY A 553 -0.91 -10.52 -11.90
CA GLY A 553 -2.27 -10.55 -12.41
C GLY A 553 -3.34 -10.81 -11.35
N ALA A 554 -3.06 -10.55 -10.07
CA ALA A 554 -4.12 -10.45 -9.07
C ALA A 554 -5.14 -9.39 -9.51
N GLU A 555 -6.41 -9.64 -9.24
CA GLU A 555 -7.51 -8.67 -9.44
C GLU A 555 -7.96 -8.10 -8.10
N ILE A 556 -7.86 -8.92 -7.04
CA ILE A 556 -8.25 -8.61 -5.68
C ILE A 556 -7.04 -8.84 -4.76
N VAL A 557 -6.79 -7.89 -3.87
CA VAL A 557 -5.83 -8.01 -2.78
C VAL A 557 -6.61 -8.03 -1.47
N ALA A 558 -6.70 -9.20 -0.84
CA ALA A 558 -7.41 -9.36 0.42
C ALA A 558 -6.41 -9.33 1.58
N ALA A 559 -6.42 -8.24 2.34
CA ALA A 559 -5.42 -7.92 3.34
C ALA A 559 -6.00 -8.01 4.77
N PRO A 560 -5.61 -9.01 5.57
CA PRO A 560 -5.89 -9.02 7.00
C PRO A 560 -4.97 -8.03 7.73
N VAL A 561 -5.52 -7.18 8.59
CA VAL A 561 -4.82 -6.08 9.29
C VAL A 561 -5.10 -6.09 10.79
N SER A 562 -4.07 -5.85 11.59
CA SER A 562 -4.18 -5.52 13.02
C SER A 562 -3.20 -4.38 13.31
N ASN A 563 -3.70 -3.14 13.30
CA ASN A 563 -2.88 -1.95 13.51
C ASN A 563 -2.98 -1.46 14.95
N VAL A 564 -1.85 -1.30 15.63
CA VAL A 564 -1.77 -0.88 17.05
C VAL A 564 -1.43 0.60 17.23
N GLU A 565 -1.28 1.35 16.13
CA GLU A 565 -1.18 2.80 16.20
C GLU A 565 -2.54 3.43 16.54
N PRO A 566 -2.57 4.58 17.24
CA PRO A 566 -3.78 5.38 17.39
C PRO A 566 -4.40 5.71 16.04
N PHE A 567 -5.74 5.62 15.97
CA PHE A 567 -6.44 5.83 14.71
C PHE A 567 -6.26 7.25 14.20
N SER A 568 -5.90 7.34 12.93
CA SER A 568 -5.83 8.59 12.19
C SER A 568 -6.27 8.35 10.76
N PRO A 569 -7.23 9.13 10.22
CA PRO A 569 -7.67 8.96 8.84
C PRO A 569 -6.51 9.14 7.86
N TRP A 570 -5.56 10.02 8.16
CA TRP A 570 -4.39 10.27 7.32
C TRP A 570 -3.36 9.15 7.38
N LYS A 571 -3.06 8.63 8.57
CA LYS A 571 -2.12 7.49 8.69
C LYS A 571 -2.69 6.21 8.09
N MET A 572 -4.02 6.04 8.08
CA MET A 572 -4.68 4.92 7.40
C MET A 572 -4.41 4.95 5.88
N LEU A 573 -4.30 6.14 5.28
CA LEU A 573 -3.94 6.33 3.87
C LEU A 573 -2.48 5.99 3.55
N ARG A 574 -1.70 5.43 4.49
CA ARG A 574 -0.39 4.81 4.20
C ARG A 574 -0.50 3.32 3.82
N GLY A 575 -1.66 2.71 4.04
CA GLY A 575 -1.95 1.30 3.79
C GLY A 575 -2.52 1.04 2.39
N ALA A 576 -3.61 0.28 2.28
CA ALA A 576 -4.12 -0.24 1.01
C ALA A 576 -4.65 0.82 0.01
N TRP A 577 -5.17 1.96 0.50
CA TRP A 577 -5.76 2.99 -0.36
C TRP A 577 -4.80 3.55 -1.44
N PRO A 578 -3.59 4.06 -1.13
CA PRO A 578 -2.67 4.54 -2.16
C PRO A 578 -2.19 3.41 -3.09
N ARG A 579 -2.11 2.18 -2.57
CA ARG A 579 -1.61 1.00 -3.29
C ARG A 579 -2.50 0.62 -4.45
N VAL A 580 -3.81 0.73 -4.29
CA VAL A 580 -4.75 0.46 -5.39
C VAL A 580 -4.73 1.55 -6.47
N GLN A 581 -4.27 2.76 -6.14
CA GLN A 581 -4.14 3.85 -7.13
C GLN A 581 -2.90 3.67 -8.01
N GLU A 582 -1.79 3.25 -7.43
CA GLU A 582 -0.52 3.04 -8.17
C GLU A 582 -0.39 1.64 -8.79
N SER A 583 -1.10 0.66 -8.23
CA SER A 583 -1.11 -0.74 -8.69
C SER A 583 -2.56 -1.22 -8.84
N PRO A 584 -3.25 -0.81 -9.92
CA PRO A 584 -4.69 -1.01 -10.11
C PRO A 584 -5.19 -2.43 -9.80
N VAL A 585 -5.71 -2.64 -8.60
CA VAL A 585 -6.36 -3.84 -8.06
C VAL A 585 -7.53 -3.38 -7.18
N TYR A 586 -8.48 -4.25 -6.87
CA TYR A 586 -9.36 -4.02 -5.71
C TYR A 586 -8.65 -4.43 -4.43
N ALA A 587 -8.83 -3.69 -3.33
CA ALA A 587 -8.35 -4.11 -2.01
C ALA A 587 -9.51 -4.38 -1.07
N VAL A 588 -9.43 -5.47 -0.32
CA VAL A 588 -10.38 -5.88 0.71
C VAL A 588 -9.62 -5.95 2.03
N GLN A 589 -9.72 -4.91 2.84
CA GLN A 589 -9.01 -4.77 4.10
C GLN A 589 -9.93 -5.13 5.26
N SER A 590 -9.65 -6.25 5.94
CA SER A 590 -10.35 -6.67 7.16
C SER A 590 -9.49 -6.37 8.38
N THR A 591 -10.11 -5.91 9.47
CA THR A 591 -9.36 -5.26 10.57
C THR A 591 -9.71 -5.84 11.94
N LEU A 592 -8.71 -6.16 12.75
CA LEU A 592 -8.87 -6.45 14.18
C LEU A 592 -8.80 -5.11 14.93
N VAL A 593 -9.76 -4.86 15.81
CA VAL A 593 -9.87 -3.62 16.59
C VAL A 593 -10.14 -3.92 18.06
N GLY A 594 -10.01 -2.93 18.93
CA GLY A 594 -10.27 -3.08 20.37
C GLY A 594 -9.01 -3.41 21.17
N ASP A 595 -9.18 -3.56 22.48
CA ASP A 595 -8.08 -3.84 23.40
C ASP A 595 -7.74 -5.33 23.42
N PHE A 596 -6.47 -5.64 23.23
CA PHE A 596 -5.94 -6.98 23.43
C PHE A 596 -4.54 -6.91 24.05
N LEU A 597 -4.35 -7.60 25.17
CA LEU A 597 -3.13 -7.59 25.99
C LEU A 597 -2.62 -6.18 26.38
N GLY A 598 -3.55 -5.23 26.57
CA GLY A 598 -3.21 -3.84 26.89
C GLY A 598 -2.75 -3.02 25.68
N GLU A 599 -2.85 -3.57 24.47
CA GLU A 599 -2.64 -2.87 23.22
C GLU A 599 -3.98 -2.57 22.56
N GLN A 600 -4.20 -1.31 22.23
CA GLN A 600 -5.40 -0.88 21.54
C GLN A 600 -5.18 -1.01 20.02
N ALA A 601 -5.80 -2.02 19.41
CA ALA A 601 -5.87 -2.11 17.96
C ALA A 601 -6.94 -1.15 17.43
N THR A 602 -6.61 -0.40 16.37
CA THR A 602 -7.52 0.55 15.74
C THR A 602 -7.43 0.49 14.22
N GLY A 603 -8.51 0.86 13.55
CA GLY A 603 -8.57 0.93 12.11
C GLY A 603 -9.97 0.63 11.62
N LYS A 604 -10.15 0.69 10.30
CA LYS A 604 -11.43 0.43 9.68
C LYS A 604 -11.30 -0.70 8.67
N ALA A 605 -12.24 -1.63 8.69
CA ALA A 605 -12.39 -2.55 7.57
C ALA A 605 -12.93 -1.74 6.38
N SER A 606 -12.27 -1.86 5.24
CA SER A 606 -12.50 -1.02 4.07
C SER A 606 -12.29 -1.79 2.78
N ILE A 607 -13.03 -1.40 1.74
CA ILE A 607 -12.90 -1.92 0.39
C ILE A 607 -12.51 -0.76 -0.51
N PHE A 608 -11.36 -0.85 -1.15
CA PHE A 608 -10.80 0.21 -2.00
C PHE A 608 -10.72 -0.22 -3.45
N ALA A 609 -10.75 0.77 -4.33
CA ALA A 609 -10.58 0.61 -5.77
C ALA A 609 -9.80 1.80 -6.35
N PRO A 610 -9.34 1.69 -7.61
CA PRO A 610 -8.94 2.86 -8.36
C PRO A 610 -10.02 3.96 -8.29
N ILE A 611 -9.61 5.22 -8.09
CA ILE A 611 -10.50 6.37 -7.93
C ILE A 611 -11.57 6.43 -9.02
N GLU A 612 -11.21 6.19 -10.28
CA GLU A 612 -12.15 6.24 -11.40
C GLU A 612 -13.17 5.08 -11.42
N LEU A 613 -12.96 4.06 -10.58
CA LEU A 613 -13.86 2.92 -10.43
C LEU A 613 -14.77 3.03 -9.19
N THR A 614 -14.71 4.13 -8.43
CA THR A 614 -15.64 4.36 -7.31
C THR A 614 -16.74 5.36 -7.65
N PRO A 615 -17.97 5.18 -7.13
CA PRO A 615 -19.09 6.08 -7.45
C PRO A 615 -18.85 7.54 -7.06
N THR A 616 -18.09 7.77 -5.99
CA THR A 616 -17.81 9.09 -5.40
C THR A 616 -16.47 9.67 -5.87
N GLY A 617 -15.63 8.91 -6.58
CA GLY A 617 -14.31 9.36 -7.02
C GLY A 617 -13.30 9.57 -5.89
N ASP A 618 -13.47 8.87 -4.77
CA ASP A 618 -12.60 8.92 -3.58
C ASP A 618 -11.73 7.67 -3.38
N GLY A 619 -11.87 6.65 -4.24
CA GLY A 619 -11.16 5.38 -4.10
C GLY A 619 -11.70 4.45 -3.02
N VAL A 620 -12.83 4.77 -2.37
CA VAL A 620 -13.50 3.94 -1.35
C VAL A 620 -14.82 3.39 -1.90
N LEU A 621 -15.01 2.07 -1.85
CA LEU A 621 -16.28 1.41 -2.18
C LEU A 621 -17.15 1.18 -0.95
N ALA A 622 -16.52 0.83 0.18
CA ALA A 622 -17.19 0.67 1.47
C ALA A 622 -16.17 0.78 2.60
N GLU A 623 -16.62 1.23 3.77
CA GLU A 623 -15.79 1.35 4.98
C GLU A 623 -16.67 1.28 6.23
N CYS A 624 -16.17 0.66 7.30
CA CYS A 624 -16.79 0.72 8.62
C CYS A 624 -16.71 2.14 9.22
N PRO A 625 -17.79 2.67 9.81
CA PRO A 625 -17.80 4.05 10.30
C PRO A 625 -16.90 4.28 11.53
N ASP A 626 -16.84 3.30 12.44
CA ASP A 626 -16.14 3.35 13.72
C ASP A 626 -14.77 2.66 13.63
N PRO A 627 -13.66 3.29 14.06
CA PRO A 627 -12.33 2.67 14.03
C PRO A 627 -12.02 1.71 15.19
N VAL A 628 -12.93 1.52 16.16
CA VAL A 628 -12.69 0.65 17.33
C VAL A 628 -13.81 -0.38 17.60
N GLY A 629 -15.02 -0.16 17.08
CA GLY A 629 -16.15 -1.09 17.23
C GLY A 629 -16.16 -2.23 16.19
N PRO A 630 -16.93 -3.31 16.40
CA PRO A 630 -17.07 -4.38 15.41
C PRO A 630 -17.96 -3.94 14.24
N GLY A 631 -17.76 -4.51 13.05
CA GLY A 631 -18.51 -4.10 11.86
C GLY A 631 -18.22 -4.92 10.61
N LEU A 632 -18.82 -4.50 9.50
CA LEU A 632 -18.67 -5.13 8.20
C LEU A 632 -18.69 -4.07 7.09
N ALA A 633 -17.69 -4.09 6.21
CA ALA A 633 -17.71 -3.35 4.95
C ALA A 633 -18.06 -4.31 3.81
N VAL A 634 -19.03 -3.95 2.97
CA VAL A 634 -19.52 -4.81 1.87
C VAL A 634 -19.62 -4.01 0.59
N ALA A 635 -19.09 -4.55 -0.51
CA ALA A 635 -19.20 -3.96 -1.83
C ALA A 635 -19.21 -5.01 -2.94
N ASP A 636 -19.72 -4.62 -4.11
CA ASP A 636 -19.63 -5.40 -5.35
C ASP A 636 -18.38 -4.95 -6.13
N LEU A 637 -17.57 -5.91 -6.57
CA LEU A 637 -16.37 -5.67 -7.38
C LEU A 637 -16.64 -6.01 -8.85
N ASP A 638 -16.47 -5.04 -9.75
CA ASP A 638 -16.56 -5.24 -11.20
C ASP A 638 -15.17 -5.55 -11.79
N LEU A 639 -14.85 -6.84 -11.86
CA LEU A 639 -13.56 -7.30 -12.37
C LEU A 639 -13.35 -6.99 -13.87
N ASP A 640 -14.44 -6.83 -14.65
CA ASP A 640 -14.35 -6.43 -16.05
C ASP A 640 -14.07 -4.93 -16.19
N ALA A 641 -14.63 -4.09 -15.31
CA ALA A 641 -14.26 -2.67 -15.22
C ALA A 641 -12.79 -2.51 -14.85
N LEU A 642 -12.28 -3.28 -13.89
CA LEU A 642 -10.85 -3.28 -13.57
C LEU A 642 -9.99 -3.70 -14.77
N ALA A 643 -10.41 -4.72 -15.52
CA ALA A 643 -9.68 -5.16 -16.72
C ALA A 643 -9.63 -4.07 -17.79
N ARG A 644 -10.75 -3.39 -18.07
CA ARG A 644 -10.80 -2.22 -18.98
C ARG A 644 -9.91 -1.09 -18.49
N TYR A 645 -10.01 -0.74 -17.21
CA TYR A 645 -9.20 0.30 -16.59
C TYR A 645 -7.70 0.03 -16.72
N ARG A 646 -7.26 -1.22 -16.54
CA ARG A 646 -5.85 -1.61 -16.70
C ARG A 646 -5.34 -1.46 -18.14
N VAL A 647 -6.20 -1.58 -19.14
CA VAL A 647 -5.85 -1.31 -20.54
C VAL A 647 -5.71 0.19 -20.76
N GLU A 648 -6.71 0.97 -20.37
CA GLU A 648 -6.74 2.44 -20.50
C GLU A 648 -5.60 3.13 -19.72
N ARG A 649 -5.29 2.62 -18.52
CA ARG A 649 -4.23 3.11 -17.64
C ARG A 649 -2.99 2.23 -17.65
N SER A 650 -2.74 1.53 -18.76
CA SER A 650 -1.60 0.61 -18.86
C SER A 650 -0.24 1.29 -18.57
N TRP A 651 -0.13 2.60 -18.76
CA TRP A 651 1.06 3.40 -18.43
C TRP A 651 1.43 3.41 -16.93
N LEU A 652 0.48 3.23 -16.01
CA LEU A 652 0.77 3.07 -14.57
C LEU A 652 1.49 1.74 -14.27
N TYR A 653 1.34 0.77 -15.19
CA TYR A 653 1.85 -0.59 -15.12
C TYR A 653 3.02 -0.86 -16.07
N ARG A 654 3.13 -0.10 -17.17
CA ARG A 654 4.22 -0.18 -18.14
C ARG A 654 5.39 0.56 -17.54
N VAL A 655 6.29 -0.21 -16.95
CA VAL A 655 7.50 0.35 -16.36
C VAL A 655 8.47 0.71 -17.47
N ASN A 656 9.10 1.87 -17.35
CA ASN A 656 10.17 2.25 -18.24
C ASN A 656 11.31 1.20 -18.15
N PRO A 657 11.60 0.46 -19.24
CA PRO A 657 12.55 -0.65 -19.20
C PRO A 657 13.98 -0.18 -18.93
N ASP A 658 14.33 1.05 -19.31
CA ASP A 658 15.66 1.61 -19.04
C ASP A 658 15.82 1.90 -17.55
N ILE A 659 14.77 2.41 -16.90
CA ILE A 659 14.75 2.61 -15.44
C ILE A 659 14.82 1.27 -14.70
N VAL A 660 14.04 0.26 -15.12
CA VAL A 660 14.13 -1.08 -14.52
C VAL A 660 15.55 -1.62 -14.62
N ARG A 661 16.14 -1.59 -15.82
CA ARG A 661 17.47 -2.15 -16.08
C ARG A 661 18.57 -1.40 -15.32
N ALA A 662 18.45 -0.08 -15.22
CA ALA A 662 19.46 0.76 -14.58
C ALA A 662 19.43 0.68 -13.04
N TYR A 663 18.25 0.50 -12.44
CA TYR A 663 18.09 0.65 -10.99
C TYR A 663 17.54 -0.57 -10.27
N LEU A 664 16.70 -1.40 -10.90
CA LEU A 664 15.99 -2.48 -10.19
C LEU A 664 16.59 -3.86 -10.48
N PRO A 665 16.73 -4.73 -9.46
CA PRO A 665 16.47 -4.51 -8.03
C PRO A 665 17.66 -3.86 -7.28
N GLY A 666 18.80 -3.58 -7.95
CA GLY A 666 20.06 -3.21 -7.29
C GLY A 666 20.01 -1.97 -6.38
N VAL A 667 19.10 -1.02 -6.64
CA VAL A 667 18.90 0.16 -5.80
C VAL A 667 18.46 -0.20 -4.38
N TYR A 668 17.73 -1.31 -4.21
CA TYR A 668 17.30 -1.80 -2.90
C TYR A 668 18.48 -2.31 -2.06
N GLU A 669 19.44 -2.97 -2.70
CA GLU A 669 20.66 -3.43 -2.04
C GLU A 669 21.56 -2.26 -1.64
N ALA A 670 21.69 -1.27 -2.52
CA ALA A 670 22.50 -0.07 -2.25
C ALA A 670 21.86 0.88 -1.22
N GLY A 671 20.52 0.92 -1.15
CA GLY A 671 19.77 1.80 -0.26
C GLY A 671 19.53 1.24 1.14
N ALA A 672 19.34 -0.08 1.29
CA ALA A 672 19.08 -0.71 2.59
C ALA A 672 20.23 -0.56 3.60
N GLY A 673 21.46 -0.28 3.15
CA GLY A 673 22.61 -0.02 4.02
C GLY A 673 22.82 1.45 4.41
N ARG A 674 21.92 2.36 4.02
CA ARG A 674 22.05 3.81 4.24
C ARG A 674 21.18 4.39 5.34
N ALA A 675 20.24 3.60 5.86
CA ALA A 675 19.29 4.03 6.87
C ALA A 675 19.93 4.17 8.26
#